data_AF-A0A1X7JTQ3-F1
#
_entry.id   AF-A0A1X7JTQ3-F1
#
_cell.length_a   1.000
_cell.length_b   1.000
_cell.length_c   1.000
_cell.angle_alpha   90.00
_cell.angle_beta   90.00
_cell.angle_gamma   90.00
#
_symmetry.space_group_name_H-M   'P 1'
#
loop_
_entity.id
_entity.type
_entity.pdbx_description
1 polymer ?
#
loop_
_entity_poly.entity_id
_entity_poly.type
_entity_poly.pdbx_seq_one_letter_code
_entity_poly.pdbx_strand_id
1 'polypeptide(L)'
;MNILIKTLTMINFKGVKNFTVDFNFITNIYGANASGKTTIFDAFTWLLFGKDSTDRKDFNVKPLDPSGTTRDRTENEVSAVLEVDGQDITIRHIQKEKWTKKRGEEVAEFTGNEHLYFWNDVPVNAGEFQAKVNDLLPENVFKLITNPLYFNSQKWQDQRSVLSELAGEITDSFLTGKYPELQELLNALDGKTLKEFKAKVSSDKKNLKDQLAEIPGRIDEAERGKPEPVNEAEVNARIAELQAEYDGLEQAIVDKNAANEKENSRIQAVQKDIHDLKLEIQNIEAAHRSAYTSDVNAANSGVNEDKAKLNNLDSQLRLQENQLKQLEQSHADQLARIEHDKQDINDRLVSLRTLFISVNGRELNPNDKVCKECGREHEAHNIAELQTKFNEIKRKELEGLNIQGAGLKKDLEKRKSDIVQAKEQFEITKSAIITSLKNLKASLEEVQTKVELAKNKTVVVKTYEDRVMEDDAIVTKMNKITELQEQLETTPVDYGDLRIKKATVNADLDTEKRKLNTSETIAKADKRIQELKDQEKTMSQQLASLEKQEFAAEKYEKAKSEELENRVNGMFKFAKFKLFKPLINGGEEPTCQTTYNGVPFSDLNTAGKILVGIDIISTLSAHYGVIAPIWLDNRESITVIPDTASQVINLIVSSGDEKLRVA
;
A
#
# COMPACT_ATOMS: atom_id res chain seq x y z
N MET A 1 -10.75 -35.80 18.56
CA MET A 1 -9.71 -36.33 19.46
C MET A 1 -10.04 -35.90 20.88
N ASN A 2 -10.10 -36.83 21.82
CA ASN A 2 -10.34 -36.60 23.24
C ASN A 2 -9.15 -37.08 24.06
N ILE A 3 -8.58 -36.19 24.87
CA ILE A 3 -7.38 -36.45 25.67
C ILE A 3 -7.75 -36.32 27.15
N LEU A 4 -7.51 -37.39 27.90
CA LEU A 4 -7.68 -37.43 29.36
C LEU A 4 -6.34 -37.80 30.01
N ILE A 5 -6.04 -37.22 31.16
CA ILE A 5 -4.97 -37.71 32.02
C ILE A 5 -5.59 -38.79 32.91
N LYS A 6 -5.00 -39.98 32.92
CA LYS A 6 -5.35 -41.05 33.88
C LYS A 6 -4.49 -40.98 35.13
N THR A 7 -3.17 -40.83 34.93
CA THR A 7 -2.23 -40.83 36.04
C THR A 7 -1.08 -39.88 35.75
N LEU A 8 -0.57 -39.18 36.76
CA LEU A 8 0.67 -38.39 36.70
C LEU A 8 1.55 -38.75 37.90
N THR A 9 2.79 -39.12 37.64
CA THR A 9 3.81 -39.44 38.64
C THR A 9 4.97 -38.46 38.55
N MET A 10 5.42 -37.96 39.70
CA MET A 10 6.54 -37.05 39.84
C MET A 10 7.55 -37.62 40.84
N ILE A 11 8.83 -37.66 40.46
CA ILE A 11 9.94 -38.10 41.31
C ILE A 11 11.00 -37.00 41.31
N ASN A 12 11.35 -36.51 42.51
CA ASN A 12 12.27 -35.39 42.73
C ASN A 12 11.95 -34.17 41.84
N PHE A 13 10.69 -33.82 41.65
CA PHE A 13 10.29 -32.70 40.80
C PHE A 13 9.89 -31.50 41.67
N LYS A 14 10.61 -30.38 41.55
CA LYS A 14 10.50 -29.21 42.44
C LYS A 14 10.54 -29.65 43.91
N GLY A 15 9.61 -29.19 44.75
CA GLY A 15 9.52 -29.61 46.16
C GLY A 15 9.01 -31.03 46.41
N VAL A 16 8.71 -31.82 45.37
CA VAL A 16 8.06 -33.13 45.48
C VAL A 16 9.08 -34.26 45.35
N LYS A 17 9.23 -35.07 46.39
CA LYS A 17 10.14 -36.24 46.38
C LYS A 17 9.61 -37.41 45.57
N ASN A 18 8.37 -37.82 45.83
CA ASN A 18 7.66 -38.86 45.08
C ASN A 18 6.15 -38.65 45.32
N PHE A 19 5.38 -38.49 44.25
CA PHE A 19 3.93 -38.33 44.32
C PHE A 19 3.28 -38.81 43.03
N THR A 20 2.19 -39.57 43.16
CA THR A 20 1.35 -40.03 42.06
C THR A 20 -0.08 -39.56 42.28
N VAL A 21 -0.71 -39.08 41.21
CA VAL A 21 -2.11 -38.67 41.18
C VAL A 21 -2.85 -39.52 40.16
N ASP A 22 -3.91 -40.18 40.60
CA ASP A 22 -4.91 -40.77 39.72
C ASP A 22 -6.03 -39.75 39.49
N PHE A 23 -6.36 -39.52 38.22
CA PHE A 23 -7.34 -38.52 37.80
C PHE A 23 -8.63 -39.19 37.36
N ASN A 24 -9.73 -38.67 37.89
CA ASN A 24 -11.07 -38.90 37.37
C ASN A 24 -11.44 -37.81 36.34
N PHE A 25 -12.62 -37.93 35.73
CA PHE A 25 -13.13 -36.90 34.83
C PHE A 25 -13.25 -35.52 35.51
N ILE A 26 -13.62 -35.49 36.79
CA ILE A 26 -13.49 -34.32 37.66
C ILE A 26 -12.61 -34.74 38.84
N THR A 27 -11.49 -34.06 39.04
CA THR A 27 -10.53 -34.37 40.11
C THR A 27 -10.31 -33.14 40.97
N ASN A 28 -10.47 -33.28 42.29
CA ASN A 28 -10.23 -32.20 43.25
C ASN A 28 -8.94 -32.45 44.03
N ILE A 29 -8.00 -31.53 43.91
CA ILE A 29 -6.71 -31.61 44.59
C ILE A 29 -6.63 -30.48 45.61
N TYR A 30 -6.70 -30.87 46.89
CA TYR A 30 -6.68 -29.96 48.03
C TYR A 30 -5.26 -29.82 48.58
N GLY A 31 -4.93 -28.61 49.05
CA GLY A 31 -3.70 -28.38 49.80
C GLY A 31 -3.55 -26.93 50.24
N ALA A 32 -2.81 -26.68 51.32
CA ALA A 32 -2.49 -25.33 51.80
C ALA A 32 -1.69 -24.52 50.76
N ASN A 33 -1.52 -23.22 50.98
CA ASN A 33 -0.58 -22.44 50.16
C ASN A 33 0.83 -23.02 50.27
N ALA A 34 1.58 -23.01 49.16
CA ALA A 34 2.90 -23.64 49.03
C ALA A 34 2.97 -25.18 49.24
N SER A 35 1.82 -25.89 49.31
CA SER A 35 1.79 -27.37 49.40
C SER A 35 2.19 -28.12 48.12
N GLY A 36 2.43 -27.40 47.01
CA GLY A 36 2.84 -28.00 45.73
C GLY A 36 1.69 -28.27 44.74
N LYS A 37 0.51 -27.64 44.89
CA LYS A 37 -0.62 -27.79 43.96
C LYS A 37 -0.26 -27.42 42.51
N THR A 38 0.27 -26.22 42.30
CA THR A 38 0.71 -25.74 40.98
C THR A 38 1.85 -26.59 40.41
N THR A 39 2.66 -27.24 41.26
CA THR A 39 3.71 -28.17 40.82
C THR A 39 3.16 -29.33 40.00
N ILE A 40 1.93 -29.78 40.26
CA ILE A 40 1.27 -30.85 39.49
C ILE A 40 1.02 -30.38 38.06
N PHE A 41 0.52 -29.15 37.89
CA PHE A 41 0.29 -28.59 36.56
C PHE A 41 1.63 -28.34 35.84
N ASP A 42 2.62 -27.78 36.56
CA ASP A 42 3.97 -27.58 36.03
C ASP A 42 4.62 -28.88 35.58
N ALA A 43 4.40 -29.98 36.30
CA ALA A 43 4.92 -31.29 35.93
C ALA A 43 4.29 -31.78 34.62
N PHE A 44 2.98 -31.61 34.46
CA PHE A 44 2.30 -32.00 33.22
C PHE A 44 2.78 -31.16 32.02
N THR A 45 2.89 -29.84 32.16
CA THR A 45 3.41 -28.98 31.07
C THR A 45 4.89 -29.24 30.79
N TRP A 46 5.69 -29.57 31.82
CA TRP A 46 7.10 -29.88 31.64
C TRP A 46 7.33 -31.24 30.99
N LEU A 47 6.49 -32.21 31.29
CA LEU A 47 6.46 -33.51 30.62
C LEU A 47 6.27 -33.34 29.12
N LEU A 48 5.33 -32.48 28.71
CA LEU A 48 4.97 -32.30 27.29
C LEU A 48 5.88 -31.33 26.53
N PHE A 49 6.23 -30.19 27.15
CA PHE A 49 6.85 -29.05 26.45
C PHE A 49 8.17 -28.58 27.06
N GLY A 50 8.60 -29.19 28.17
CA GLY A 50 9.78 -28.74 28.91
C GLY A 50 9.61 -27.35 29.55
N LYS A 51 8.38 -26.92 29.81
CA LYS A 51 8.03 -25.61 30.37
C LYS A 51 7.11 -25.74 31.59
N ASP A 52 7.12 -24.73 32.45
CA ASP A 52 6.15 -24.65 33.54
C ASP A 52 4.78 -24.13 33.05
N SER A 53 3.78 -24.14 33.94
CA SER A 53 2.41 -23.69 33.64
C SER A 53 2.29 -22.21 33.32
N THR A 54 3.36 -21.44 33.54
CA THR A 54 3.49 -20.01 33.19
C THR A 54 4.30 -19.79 31.91
N ASP A 55 4.56 -20.85 31.13
CA ASP A 55 5.28 -20.84 29.86
C ASP A 55 6.79 -20.52 29.96
N ARG A 56 7.41 -20.74 31.12
CA ARG A 56 8.85 -20.53 31.31
C ARG A 56 9.63 -21.82 31.09
N LYS A 57 10.74 -21.73 30.34
CA LYS A 57 11.74 -22.81 30.22
C LYS A 57 12.73 -22.81 31.38
N ASP A 58 13.12 -21.62 31.83
CA ASP A 58 14.13 -21.43 32.89
C ASP A 58 13.48 -21.42 34.27
N PHE A 59 13.18 -22.60 34.79
CA PHE A 59 12.70 -22.77 36.16
C PHE A 59 13.42 -23.91 36.87
N ASN A 60 13.38 -23.89 38.20
CA ASN A 60 14.02 -24.91 39.02
C ASN A 60 13.22 -26.21 38.97
N VAL A 61 13.65 -27.15 38.13
CA VAL A 61 13.12 -28.53 38.07
C VAL A 61 13.60 -29.34 39.27
N LYS A 62 14.86 -29.13 39.70
CA LYS A 62 15.45 -29.83 40.84
C LYS A 62 14.85 -29.37 42.17
N PRO A 63 14.75 -30.26 43.17
CA PRO A 63 14.40 -29.88 44.52
C PRO A 63 15.46 -28.97 45.12
N LEU A 64 15.01 -27.89 45.76
CA LEU A 64 15.83 -27.01 46.56
C LEU A 64 15.69 -27.39 48.03
N ASP A 65 16.81 -27.43 48.75
CA ASP A 65 16.80 -27.53 50.20
C ASP A 65 16.43 -26.17 50.86
N PRO A 66 16.25 -26.10 52.19
CA PRO A 66 15.93 -24.84 52.88
C PRO A 66 16.98 -23.72 52.71
N SER A 67 18.21 -24.05 52.25
CA SER A 67 19.26 -23.08 51.94
C SER A 67 19.21 -22.58 50.49
N GLY A 68 18.31 -23.13 49.66
CA GLY A 68 18.21 -22.82 48.24
C GLY A 68 19.18 -23.60 47.37
N THR A 69 19.80 -24.66 47.90
CA THR A 69 20.81 -25.46 47.19
C THR A 69 20.21 -26.76 46.65
N THR A 70 20.63 -27.19 45.45
CA THR A 70 20.22 -28.47 44.86
C THR A 70 21.11 -29.61 45.35
N ARG A 71 20.55 -30.82 45.49
CA ARG A 71 21.36 -32.02 45.74
C ARG A 71 21.93 -32.58 44.44
N ASP A 72 23.25 -32.72 44.40
CA ASP A 72 23.95 -33.38 43.29
C ASP A 72 23.50 -34.83 43.11
N ARG A 73 23.60 -35.31 41.87
CA ARG A 73 23.28 -36.67 41.40
C ARG A 73 21.82 -37.07 41.64
N THR A 74 20.92 -36.10 41.59
CA THR A 74 19.47 -36.34 41.66
C THR A 74 18.89 -36.39 40.25
N GLU A 75 18.18 -37.48 39.94
CA GLU A 75 17.36 -37.59 38.73
C GLU A 75 15.94 -37.07 39.03
N ASN A 76 15.43 -36.23 38.13
CA ASN A 76 14.09 -35.65 38.21
C ASN A 76 13.26 -36.28 37.11
N GLU A 77 12.13 -36.88 37.46
CA GLU A 77 11.30 -37.62 36.52
C GLU A 77 9.85 -37.19 36.65
N VAL A 78 9.21 -37.03 35.49
CA VAL A 78 7.76 -36.95 35.40
C VAL A 78 7.29 -37.99 34.38
N SER A 79 6.23 -38.71 34.71
CA SER A 79 5.58 -39.66 33.81
C SER A 79 4.07 -39.55 33.90
N ALA A 80 3.37 -39.79 32.78
CA ALA A 80 1.92 -39.76 32.73
C ALA A 80 1.37 -40.92 31.89
N VAL A 81 0.16 -41.36 32.24
CA VAL A 81 -0.70 -42.18 31.40
C VAL A 81 -1.79 -41.27 30.85
N LEU A 82 -1.83 -41.10 29.53
CA LEU A 82 -2.89 -40.35 28.85
C LEU A 82 -3.80 -41.31 28.10
N GLU A 83 -5.10 -41.10 28.19
CA GLU A 83 -6.06 -41.75 27.31
C GLU A 83 -6.35 -40.82 26.14
N VAL A 84 -6.08 -41.28 24.91
CA VAL A 84 -6.35 -40.56 23.66
C VAL A 84 -7.35 -41.36 22.84
N ASP A 85 -8.56 -40.82 22.65
CA ASP A 85 -9.67 -41.50 21.96
C ASP A 85 -9.92 -42.94 22.45
N GLY A 86 -9.80 -43.15 23.77
CA GLY A 86 -9.99 -44.45 24.43
C GLY A 86 -8.75 -45.35 24.47
N GLN A 87 -7.60 -44.91 23.94
CA GLN A 87 -6.35 -45.67 23.97
C GLN A 87 -5.33 -45.06 24.92
N ASP A 88 -4.74 -45.92 25.76
CA ASP A 88 -3.72 -45.48 26.70
C ASP A 88 -2.34 -45.37 26.04
N ILE A 89 -1.67 -44.25 26.32
CA ILE A 89 -0.27 -43.98 26.01
C ILE A 89 0.48 -43.61 27.29
N THR A 90 1.72 -44.09 27.41
CA THR A 90 2.61 -43.73 28.52
C THR A 90 3.70 -42.79 28.04
N ILE A 91 3.90 -41.69 28.75
CA ILE A 91 4.87 -40.64 28.40
C ILE A 91 5.74 -40.41 29.62
N ARG A 92 7.07 -40.33 29.44
CA ARG A 92 8.00 -40.12 30.54
C ARG A 92 9.18 -39.24 30.12
N HIS A 93 9.51 -38.28 30.95
CA HIS A 93 10.60 -37.31 30.77
C HIS A 93 11.48 -37.30 32.03
N ILE A 94 12.76 -37.60 31.85
CA ILE A 94 13.76 -37.66 32.91
C ILE A 94 14.84 -36.62 32.63
N GLN A 95 15.14 -35.77 33.62
CA GLN A 95 16.32 -34.91 33.63
C GLN A 95 17.32 -35.46 34.63
N LYS A 96 18.50 -35.83 34.14
CA LYS A 96 19.63 -36.31 34.95
C LYS A 96 20.86 -35.45 34.73
N GLU A 97 21.74 -35.43 35.71
CA GLU A 97 23.00 -34.70 35.60
C GLU A 97 24.01 -35.48 34.74
N LYS A 98 24.67 -34.75 33.83
CA LYS A 98 25.77 -35.27 33.04
C LYS A 98 27.07 -34.95 33.75
N TRP A 99 27.77 -36.01 34.17
CA TRP A 99 29.08 -35.93 34.79
C TRP A 99 30.11 -36.55 33.83
N THR A 100 31.13 -35.79 33.45
CA THR A 100 32.17 -36.25 32.52
C THR A 100 33.54 -36.14 33.14
N LYS A 101 34.40 -37.13 32.86
CA LYS A 101 35.82 -37.08 33.23
C LYS A 101 36.62 -36.48 32.09
N LYS A 102 37.38 -35.41 32.35
CA LYS A 102 38.40 -34.94 31.40
C LYS A 102 39.57 -35.91 31.40
N ARG A 103 40.22 -36.06 30.25
CA ARG A 103 41.34 -37.00 30.08
C ARG A 103 42.48 -36.60 31.03
N GLY A 104 42.76 -37.44 32.03
CA GLY A 104 43.81 -37.21 33.04
C GLY A 104 43.31 -36.84 34.44
N GLU A 105 42.01 -36.63 34.64
CA GLU A 105 41.43 -36.30 35.95
C GLU A 105 40.71 -37.50 36.59
N GLU A 106 40.85 -37.66 37.91
CA GLU A 106 40.23 -38.76 38.66
C GLU A 106 38.74 -38.50 38.99
N VAL A 107 38.38 -37.21 39.15
CA VAL A 107 37.05 -36.74 39.57
C VAL A 107 36.22 -36.39 38.34
N ALA A 108 34.96 -36.84 38.31
CA ALA A 108 34.02 -36.42 37.28
C ALA A 108 33.48 -35.02 37.60
N GLU A 109 33.47 -34.13 36.62
CA GLU A 109 32.90 -32.77 36.75
C GLU A 109 31.50 -32.73 36.16
N PHE A 110 30.62 -31.93 36.77
CA PHE A 110 29.29 -31.64 36.25
C PHE A 110 29.42 -30.82 34.95
N THR A 111 28.89 -31.35 33.85
CA THR A 111 28.96 -30.72 32.52
C THR A 111 27.60 -30.37 31.92
N GLY A 112 26.55 -30.38 32.74
CA GLY A 112 25.20 -29.98 32.37
C GLY A 112 24.16 -31.04 32.71
N ASN A 113 22.94 -30.85 32.24
CA ASN A 113 21.88 -31.84 32.37
C ASN A 113 21.63 -32.55 31.03
N GLU A 114 21.29 -33.83 31.09
CA GLU A 114 20.82 -34.63 29.97
C GLU A 114 19.33 -34.94 30.19
N HIS A 115 18.56 -34.90 29.10
CA HIS A 115 17.13 -35.17 29.09
C HIS A 115 16.86 -36.47 28.33
N LEU A 116 16.15 -37.40 28.97
CA LEU A 116 15.74 -38.68 28.40
C LEU A 116 14.22 -38.69 28.27
N TYR A 117 13.74 -39.12 27.10
CA TYR A 117 12.32 -39.15 26.78
C TYR A 117 11.91 -40.57 26.42
N PHE A 118 10.71 -40.95 26.84
CA PHE A 118 10.14 -42.26 26.56
C PHE A 118 8.68 -42.13 26.14
N TRP A 119 8.30 -42.90 25.12
CA TRP A 119 6.95 -42.98 24.58
C TRP A 119 6.53 -44.45 24.52
N ASN A 120 5.49 -44.83 25.26
CA ASN A 120 5.09 -46.23 25.47
C ASN A 120 6.28 -47.09 25.91
N ASP A 121 7.04 -46.56 26.87
CA ASP A 121 8.29 -47.12 27.40
C ASP A 121 9.46 -47.29 26.42
N VAL A 122 9.31 -46.85 25.17
CA VAL A 122 10.38 -46.84 24.17
C VAL A 122 11.17 -45.53 24.28
N PRO A 123 12.51 -45.56 24.45
CA PRO A 123 13.32 -44.36 24.46
C PRO A 123 13.31 -43.67 23.10
N VAL A 124 13.04 -42.38 23.08
CA VAL A 124 12.99 -41.55 21.87
C VAL A 124 13.91 -40.33 22.05
N ASN A 125 14.39 -39.78 20.94
CA ASN A 125 15.14 -38.53 20.99
C ASN A 125 14.19 -37.33 21.21
N ALA A 126 14.72 -36.19 21.64
CA ALA A 126 13.92 -35.00 21.95
C ALA A 126 13.07 -34.49 20.76
N GLY A 127 13.60 -34.57 19.54
CA GLY A 127 12.88 -34.12 18.34
C GLY A 127 11.70 -35.03 17.99
N GLU A 128 11.88 -36.35 18.09
CA GLU A 128 10.81 -37.33 17.91
C GLU A 128 9.75 -37.20 19.01
N PHE A 129 10.16 -37.02 20.27
CA PHE A 129 9.24 -36.77 21.38
C PHE A 129 8.36 -35.55 21.12
N GLN A 130 8.97 -34.42 20.76
CA GLN A 130 8.24 -33.18 20.49
C GLN A 130 7.32 -33.32 19.27
N ALA A 131 7.73 -34.06 18.23
CA ALA A 131 6.88 -34.36 17.09
C ALA A 131 5.64 -35.17 17.52
N LYS A 132 5.79 -36.22 18.33
CA LYS A 132 4.66 -37.00 18.85
C LYS A 132 3.74 -36.18 19.75
N VAL A 133 4.29 -35.31 20.60
CA VAL A 133 3.48 -34.38 21.40
C VAL A 133 2.72 -33.42 20.51
N ASN A 134 3.36 -32.83 19.48
CA ASN A 134 2.70 -31.91 18.56
C ASN A 134 1.63 -32.58 17.68
N ASP A 135 1.84 -33.83 17.28
CA ASP A 135 0.86 -34.63 16.52
C ASP A 135 -0.41 -34.91 17.37
N LEU A 136 -0.26 -35.07 18.69
CA LEU A 136 -1.41 -35.15 19.60
C LEU A 136 -2.06 -33.79 19.83
N LEU A 137 -1.25 -32.81 20.24
CA LEU A 137 -1.74 -31.51 20.67
C LEU A 137 -0.64 -30.45 20.55
N PRO A 138 -0.68 -29.61 19.51
CA PRO A 138 0.27 -28.51 19.34
C PRO A 138 0.30 -27.60 20.55
N GLU A 139 1.48 -27.13 20.96
CA GLU A 139 1.68 -26.36 22.21
C GLU A 139 0.81 -25.09 22.28
N ASN A 140 0.63 -24.38 21.16
CA ASN A 140 -0.22 -23.18 21.10
C ASN A 140 -1.69 -23.54 21.33
N VAL A 141 -2.18 -24.60 20.68
CA VAL A 141 -3.55 -25.10 20.85
C VAL A 141 -3.74 -25.60 22.27
N PHE A 142 -2.79 -26.37 22.81
CA PHE A 142 -2.81 -26.87 24.19
C PHE A 142 -3.15 -25.76 25.17
N LYS A 143 -2.41 -24.65 25.15
CA LYS A 143 -2.60 -23.56 26.10
C LYS A 143 -3.96 -22.89 25.93
N LEU A 144 -4.44 -22.75 24.69
CA LEU A 144 -5.75 -22.17 24.38
C LEU A 144 -6.92 -23.02 24.89
N ILE A 145 -6.75 -24.36 24.94
CA ILE A 145 -7.84 -25.30 25.29
C ILE A 145 -7.70 -25.93 26.68
N THR A 146 -6.64 -25.66 27.44
CA THR A 146 -6.40 -26.26 28.78
C THR A 146 -6.33 -25.22 29.91
N ASN A 147 -6.05 -23.96 29.60
CA ASN A 147 -5.95 -22.89 30.60
C ASN A 147 -6.97 -21.77 30.32
N PRO A 148 -7.98 -21.57 31.19
CA PRO A 148 -9.06 -20.60 30.95
C PRO A 148 -8.59 -19.14 30.92
N LEU A 149 -7.40 -18.86 31.44
CA LEU A 149 -6.85 -17.50 31.47
C LEU A 149 -5.93 -17.21 30.27
N TYR A 150 -5.50 -18.24 29.53
CA TYR A 150 -4.44 -18.09 28.54
C TYR A 150 -4.86 -17.22 27.35
N PHE A 151 -6.04 -17.48 26.76
CA PHE A 151 -6.52 -16.73 25.60
C PHE A 151 -6.43 -15.21 25.83
N ASN A 152 -6.95 -14.74 26.96
CA ASN A 152 -7.02 -13.33 27.33
C ASN A 152 -5.69 -12.74 27.84
N SER A 153 -4.68 -13.58 28.11
CA SER A 153 -3.33 -13.13 28.48
C SER A 153 -2.47 -12.77 27.26
N GLN A 154 -2.85 -13.25 26.07
CA GLN A 154 -2.14 -12.98 24.82
C GLN A 154 -2.34 -11.52 24.37
N LYS A 155 -1.49 -11.07 23.45
CA LYS A 155 -1.69 -9.76 22.80
C LYS A 155 -2.97 -9.78 21.98
N TRP A 156 -3.65 -8.64 21.87
CA TRP A 156 -4.93 -8.54 21.18
C TRP A 156 -4.85 -8.96 19.71
N GLN A 157 -3.69 -8.81 19.05
CA GLN A 157 -3.47 -9.26 17.68
C GLN A 157 -3.53 -10.79 17.57
N ASP A 158 -2.93 -11.51 18.52
CA ASP A 158 -2.93 -12.97 18.56
C ASP A 158 -4.34 -13.49 18.86
N GLN A 159 -5.04 -12.85 19.81
CA GLN A 159 -6.44 -13.12 20.09
C GLN A 159 -7.31 -12.96 18.84
N ARG A 160 -7.15 -11.82 18.15
CA ARG A 160 -7.90 -11.53 16.91
C ARG A 160 -7.61 -12.54 15.81
N SER A 161 -6.36 -12.99 15.67
CA SER A 161 -5.99 -13.98 14.66
C SER A 161 -6.75 -15.29 14.88
N VAL A 162 -6.77 -15.79 16.13
CA VAL A 162 -7.52 -17.01 16.50
C VAL A 162 -9.02 -16.84 16.21
N LEU A 163 -9.62 -15.70 16.58
CA LEU A 163 -11.05 -15.45 16.34
C LEU A 163 -11.38 -15.28 14.85
N SER A 164 -10.45 -14.73 14.06
CA SER A 164 -10.64 -14.56 12.62
C SER A 164 -10.55 -15.89 11.88
N GLU A 165 -9.63 -16.77 12.29
CA GLU A 165 -9.55 -18.15 11.81
C GLU A 165 -10.84 -18.91 12.13
N LEU A 166 -11.34 -18.74 13.35
CA LEU A 166 -12.59 -19.34 13.82
C LEU A 166 -13.82 -18.86 13.01
N ALA A 167 -13.90 -17.55 12.70
CA ALA A 167 -15.02 -16.96 11.97
C ALA A 167 -15.04 -17.28 10.46
N GLY A 168 -13.90 -17.71 9.92
CA GLY A 168 -13.71 -17.99 8.50
C GLY A 168 -13.73 -16.73 7.62
N GLU A 169 -13.62 -16.94 6.30
CA GLU A 169 -13.62 -15.85 5.34
C GLU A 169 -15.01 -15.23 5.15
N ILE A 170 -15.07 -13.89 5.14
CA ILE A 170 -16.26 -13.14 4.76
C ILE A 170 -16.12 -12.77 3.28
N THR A 171 -16.82 -13.51 2.42
CA THR A 171 -16.79 -13.31 0.98
C THR A 171 -17.59 -12.09 0.57
N ASP A 172 -17.20 -11.49 -0.56
CA ASP A 172 -17.94 -10.38 -1.16
C ASP A 172 -19.39 -10.76 -1.49
N SER A 173 -19.61 -11.99 -1.97
CA SER A 173 -20.94 -12.53 -2.27
C SER A 173 -21.85 -12.61 -1.04
N PHE A 174 -21.27 -12.90 0.13
CA PHE A 174 -22.03 -12.91 1.38
C PHE A 174 -22.44 -11.48 1.77
N LEU A 175 -21.51 -10.53 1.68
CA LEU A 175 -21.78 -9.13 2.02
C LEU A 175 -22.80 -8.51 1.08
N THR A 176 -22.74 -8.74 -0.23
CA THR A 176 -23.73 -8.21 -1.17
C THR A 176 -25.08 -8.90 -1.07
N GLY A 177 -25.13 -10.17 -0.65
CA GLY A 177 -26.40 -10.84 -0.33
C GLY A 177 -27.13 -10.17 0.84
N LYS A 178 -26.39 -9.65 1.83
CA LYS A 178 -26.96 -8.96 3.02
C LYS A 178 -27.14 -7.46 2.81
N TYR A 179 -26.26 -6.84 2.02
CA TYR A 179 -26.24 -5.40 1.71
C TYR A 179 -26.13 -5.21 0.18
N PRO A 180 -27.25 -5.33 -0.56
CA PRO A 180 -27.26 -5.27 -2.03
C PRO A 180 -26.65 -3.98 -2.61
N GLU A 181 -26.73 -2.88 -1.89
CA GLU A 181 -26.13 -1.59 -2.26
C GLU A 181 -24.60 -1.63 -2.39
N LEU A 182 -23.92 -2.59 -1.76
CA LEU A 182 -22.47 -2.77 -1.87
C LEU A 182 -22.06 -3.34 -3.23
N GLN A 183 -23.00 -3.88 -4.01
CA GLN A 183 -22.71 -4.40 -5.35
C GLN A 183 -22.23 -3.28 -6.30
N GLU A 184 -22.76 -2.06 -6.17
CA GLU A 184 -22.30 -0.91 -6.95
C GLU A 184 -20.82 -0.60 -6.68
N LEU A 185 -20.39 -0.68 -5.42
CA LEU A 185 -19.00 -0.49 -5.03
C LEU A 185 -18.10 -1.58 -5.62
N LEU A 186 -18.48 -2.85 -5.51
CA LEU A 186 -17.67 -3.95 -6.03
C LEU A 186 -17.48 -3.86 -7.54
N ASN A 187 -18.52 -3.44 -8.27
CA ASN A 187 -18.43 -3.19 -9.70
C ASN A 187 -17.47 -2.02 -10.00
N ALA A 188 -17.40 -1.01 -9.13
CA ALA A 188 -16.53 0.15 -9.26
C ALA A 188 -15.05 -0.11 -8.89
N LEU A 189 -14.75 -1.19 -8.16
CA LEU A 189 -13.37 -1.54 -7.78
C LEU A 189 -12.50 -1.84 -9.01
N ASP A 190 -13.07 -2.38 -10.09
CA ASP A 190 -12.36 -2.55 -11.38
C ASP A 190 -10.99 -3.25 -11.22
N GLY A 191 -10.98 -4.36 -10.47
CA GLY A 191 -9.78 -5.15 -10.16
C GLY A 191 -8.81 -4.53 -9.13
N LYS A 192 -9.12 -3.35 -8.57
CA LYS A 192 -8.31 -2.70 -7.52
C LYS A 192 -8.70 -3.21 -6.13
N THR A 193 -7.75 -3.16 -5.20
CA THR A 193 -8.04 -3.35 -3.79
C THR A 193 -8.86 -2.17 -3.25
N LEU A 194 -9.64 -2.38 -2.18
CA LEU A 194 -10.41 -1.32 -1.52
C LEU A 194 -9.52 -0.14 -1.09
N LYS A 195 -8.28 -0.43 -0.68
CA LYS A 195 -7.29 0.58 -0.30
C LYS A 195 -6.87 1.46 -1.49
N GLU A 196 -6.57 0.84 -2.63
CA GLU A 196 -6.24 1.58 -3.87
C GLU A 196 -7.43 2.40 -4.38
N PHE A 197 -8.65 1.84 -4.28
CA PHE A 197 -9.88 2.54 -4.63
C PHE A 197 -10.08 3.80 -3.77
N LYS A 198 -9.99 3.68 -2.43
CA LYS A 198 -10.11 4.85 -1.52
C LYS A 198 -9.03 5.90 -1.78
N ALA A 199 -7.80 5.49 -2.04
CA ALA A 199 -6.71 6.41 -2.38
C ALA A 199 -6.99 7.18 -3.69
N LYS A 200 -7.49 6.49 -4.72
CA LYS A 200 -7.89 7.11 -5.98
C LYS A 200 -9.03 8.10 -5.77
N VAL A 201 -10.12 7.68 -5.13
CA VAL A 201 -11.29 8.54 -4.86
C VAL A 201 -10.89 9.78 -4.08
N SER A 202 -10.03 9.65 -3.06
CA SER A 202 -9.52 10.80 -2.30
C SER A 202 -8.73 11.78 -3.17
N SER A 203 -7.85 11.28 -4.05
CA SER A 203 -7.08 12.11 -4.99
C SER A 203 -7.99 12.83 -5.99
N ASP A 204 -8.94 12.11 -6.59
CA ASP A 204 -9.86 12.66 -7.58
C ASP A 204 -10.76 13.73 -6.95
N LYS A 205 -11.26 13.49 -5.73
CA LYS A 205 -12.02 14.49 -4.95
C LYS A 205 -11.20 15.74 -4.68
N LYS A 206 -9.93 15.59 -4.28
CA LYS A 206 -9.05 16.73 -4.00
C LYS A 206 -8.86 17.57 -5.26
N ASN A 207 -8.52 16.94 -6.38
CA ASN A 207 -8.34 17.62 -7.67
C ASN A 207 -9.62 18.36 -8.10
N LEU A 208 -10.80 17.74 -7.95
CA LEU A 208 -12.07 18.39 -8.28
C LEU A 208 -12.40 19.56 -7.35
N LYS A 209 -12.12 19.45 -6.05
CA LYS A 209 -12.32 20.55 -5.10
C LYS A 209 -11.40 21.73 -5.40
N ASP A 210 -10.14 21.46 -5.73
CA ASP A 210 -9.16 22.47 -6.10
C ASP A 210 -9.61 23.19 -7.40
N GLN A 211 -10.05 22.45 -8.43
CA GLN A 211 -10.58 23.02 -9.67
C GLN A 211 -11.87 23.84 -9.45
N LEU A 212 -12.80 23.33 -8.63
CA LEU A 212 -14.04 24.05 -8.28
C LEU A 212 -13.76 25.36 -7.56
N ALA A 213 -12.74 25.41 -6.69
CA ALA A 213 -12.38 26.62 -5.95
C ALA A 213 -11.85 27.74 -6.86
N GLU A 214 -11.30 27.41 -8.04
CA GLU A 214 -10.80 28.38 -9.00
C GLU A 214 -11.91 28.98 -9.88
N ILE A 215 -13.01 28.26 -10.11
CA ILE A 215 -14.07 28.69 -11.04
C ILE A 215 -14.70 30.04 -10.64
N PRO A 216 -15.06 30.30 -9.37
CA PRO A 216 -15.61 31.59 -8.96
C PRO A 216 -14.68 32.76 -9.29
N GLY A 217 -13.36 32.60 -9.11
CA GLY A 217 -12.38 33.63 -9.46
C GLY A 217 -12.31 33.91 -10.96
N ARG A 218 -12.41 32.86 -11.78
CA ARG A 218 -12.42 32.98 -13.25
C ARG A 218 -13.72 33.60 -13.77
N ILE A 219 -14.84 33.34 -13.11
CA ILE A 219 -16.12 33.99 -13.41
C ILE A 219 -16.05 35.48 -13.05
N ASP A 220 -15.56 35.82 -11.86
CA ASP A 220 -15.40 37.21 -11.41
C ASP A 220 -14.44 38.00 -12.31
N GLU A 221 -13.33 37.38 -12.74
CA GLU A 221 -12.41 37.96 -13.74
C GLU A 221 -13.11 38.23 -15.09
N ALA A 222 -13.86 37.26 -15.61
CA ALA A 222 -14.60 37.43 -16.86
C ALA A 222 -15.73 38.46 -16.75
N GLU A 223 -16.37 38.58 -15.59
CA GLU A 223 -17.41 39.57 -15.30
C GLU A 223 -16.83 40.99 -15.22
N ARG A 224 -15.70 41.16 -14.51
CA ARG A 224 -14.98 42.44 -14.43
C ARG A 224 -14.37 42.86 -15.75
N GLY A 225 -14.05 41.90 -16.62
CA GLY A 225 -13.57 42.15 -17.97
C GLY A 225 -14.65 42.67 -18.93
N LYS A 226 -15.93 42.72 -18.52
CA LYS A 226 -17.01 43.25 -19.35
C LYS A 226 -16.96 44.78 -19.41
N PRO A 227 -16.79 45.37 -20.60
CA PRO A 227 -16.98 46.81 -20.77
C PRO A 227 -18.46 47.20 -20.57
N GLU A 228 -18.71 48.48 -20.29
CA GLU A 228 -20.08 48.98 -20.12
C GLU A 228 -20.91 48.78 -21.41
N PRO A 229 -22.16 48.31 -21.31
CA PRO A 229 -23.02 48.13 -22.47
C PRO A 229 -23.33 49.48 -23.12
N VAL A 230 -23.10 49.56 -24.43
CA VAL A 230 -23.32 50.76 -25.22
C VAL A 230 -24.65 50.67 -25.96
N ASN A 231 -25.39 51.78 -26.03
CA ASN A 231 -26.62 51.87 -26.82
C ASN A 231 -26.29 51.90 -28.31
N GLU A 232 -26.29 50.73 -28.96
CA GLU A 232 -25.90 50.59 -30.37
C GLU A 232 -26.74 51.48 -31.32
N ALA A 233 -28.02 51.73 -31.01
CA ALA A 233 -28.87 52.58 -31.83
C ALA A 233 -28.40 54.04 -31.83
N GLU A 234 -27.95 54.53 -30.67
CA GLU A 234 -27.47 55.89 -30.47
C GLU A 234 -26.07 56.09 -31.08
N VAL A 235 -25.17 55.12 -30.90
CA VAL A 235 -23.83 55.14 -31.51
C VAL A 235 -23.93 55.11 -33.04
N ASN A 236 -24.79 54.26 -33.61
CA ASN A 236 -24.99 54.21 -35.06
C ASN A 236 -25.59 55.51 -35.61
N ALA A 237 -26.51 56.14 -34.89
CA ALA A 237 -27.05 57.45 -35.28
C ALA A 237 -25.95 58.54 -35.26
N ARG A 238 -25.08 58.54 -34.26
CA ARG A 238 -23.96 59.49 -34.15
C ARG A 238 -22.89 59.28 -35.23
N ILE A 239 -22.61 58.02 -35.58
CA ILE A 239 -21.72 57.69 -36.70
C ILE A 239 -22.29 58.23 -38.02
N ALA A 240 -23.59 58.09 -38.26
CA ALA A 240 -24.23 58.62 -39.46
C ALA A 240 -24.17 60.16 -39.53
N GLU A 241 -24.35 60.84 -38.40
CA GLU A 241 -24.22 62.29 -38.30
C GLU A 241 -22.79 62.78 -38.56
N LEU A 242 -21.79 62.17 -37.91
CA LEU A 242 -20.37 62.51 -38.10
C LEU A 242 -19.89 62.19 -39.52
N GLN A 243 -20.42 61.14 -40.15
CA GLN A 243 -20.11 60.82 -41.54
C GLN A 243 -20.67 61.89 -42.50
N ALA A 244 -21.88 62.38 -42.27
CA ALA A 244 -22.44 63.48 -43.05
C ALA A 244 -21.67 64.79 -42.85
N GLU A 245 -21.19 65.07 -41.63
CA GLU A 245 -20.33 66.23 -41.34
C GLU A 245 -18.96 66.11 -42.01
N TYR A 246 -18.35 64.92 -41.97
CA TYR A 246 -17.09 64.61 -42.65
C TYR A 246 -17.20 64.84 -44.16
N ASP A 247 -18.27 64.34 -44.78
CA ASP A 247 -18.52 64.48 -46.21
C ASP A 247 -18.79 65.96 -46.59
N GLY A 248 -19.47 66.73 -45.73
CA GLY A 248 -19.70 68.17 -45.92
C GLY A 248 -18.43 69.02 -45.79
N LEU A 249 -17.55 68.70 -44.84
CA LEU A 249 -16.24 69.36 -44.69
C LEU A 249 -15.32 69.06 -45.87
N GLU A 250 -15.39 67.84 -46.41
CA GLU A 250 -14.66 67.49 -47.63
C GLU A 250 -15.12 68.33 -48.82
N GLN A 251 -16.42 68.48 -49.00
CA GLN A 251 -16.98 69.32 -50.05
C GLN A 251 -16.58 70.80 -49.89
N ALA A 252 -16.57 71.33 -48.65
CA ALA A 252 -16.15 72.70 -48.37
C ALA A 252 -14.64 72.96 -48.62
N ILE A 253 -13.78 71.95 -48.42
CA ILE A 253 -12.35 72.03 -48.77
C ILE A 253 -12.17 72.00 -50.29
N VAL A 254 -12.97 71.21 -51.00
CA VAL A 254 -12.99 71.16 -52.48
C VAL A 254 -13.45 72.49 -53.07
N ASP A 255 -14.53 73.09 -52.55
CA ASP A 255 -15.08 74.36 -53.05
C ASP A 255 -14.16 75.56 -52.78
N LYS A 256 -13.41 75.56 -51.66
CA LYS A 256 -12.45 76.63 -51.30
C LYS A 256 -11.15 76.54 -52.10
N ASN A 257 -10.80 75.37 -52.61
CA ASN A 257 -9.67 75.17 -53.54
C ASN A 257 -9.96 75.72 -54.94
N ALA A 258 -11.24 75.79 -55.36
CA ALA A 258 -11.64 76.32 -56.68
C ALA A 258 -11.39 77.84 -56.85
N ALA A 259 -11.23 78.60 -55.76
CA ALA A 259 -11.10 80.07 -55.81
C ALA A 259 -9.66 80.61 -55.97
N ASN A 260 -8.63 79.75 -55.88
CA ASN A 260 -7.21 80.11 -56.04
C ASN A 260 -6.47 79.10 -56.94
N GLU A 261 -7.22 78.49 -57.87
CA GLU A 261 -6.90 77.25 -58.57
C GLU A 261 -5.57 77.27 -59.34
N LYS A 262 -5.09 78.44 -59.77
CA LYS A 262 -3.86 78.53 -60.57
C LYS A 262 -2.56 78.58 -59.76
N GLU A 263 -2.55 79.22 -58.59
CA GLU A 263 -1.34 79.34 -57.76
C GLU A 263 -1.28 78.25 -56.68
N ASN A 264 -2.43 77.84 -56.13
CA ASN A 264 -2.49 76.70 -55.20
C ASN A 264 -2.13 75.38 -55.88
N SER A 265 -2.54 75.16 -57.14
CA SER A 265 -2.16 73.95 -57.88
C SER A 265 -0.65 73.87 -58.10
N ARG A 266 0.02 75.02 -58.30
CA ARG A 266 1.48 75.07 -58.47
C ARG A 266 2.20 74.75 -57.15
N ILE A 267 1.81 75.38 -56.06
CA ILE A 267 2.42 75.16 -54.73
C ILE A 267 2.10 73.76 -54.19
N GLN A 268 0.85 73.30 -54.32
CA GLN A 268 0.45 71.94 -53.90
C GLN A 268 1.11 70.86 -54.76
N ALA A 269 1.29 71.08 -56.07
CA ALA A 269 2.04 70.13 -56.90
C ALA A 269 3.50 70.01 -56.43
N VAL A 270 4.20 71.14 -56.22
CA VAL A 270 5.59 71.12 -55.76
C VAL A 270 5.72 70.55 -54.33
N GLN A 271 4.80 70.89 -53.41
CA GLN A 271 4.80 70.32 -52.06
C GLN A 271 4.43 68.84 -52.03
N LYS A 272 3.51 68.40 -52.90
CA LYS A 272 3.17 66.98 -53.08
C LYS A 272 4.37 66.22 -53.64
N ASP A 273 5.04 66.76 -54.65
CA ASP A 273 6.25 66.16 -55.22
C ASP A 273 7.36 66.03 -54.16
N ILE A 274 7.57 67.04 -53.31
CA ILE A 274 8.51 66.95 -52.18
C ILE A 274 8.08 65.89 -51.16
N HIS A 275 6.79 65.81 -50.82
CA HIS A 275 6.28 64.84 -49.87
C HIS A 275 6.39 63.41 -50.41
N ASP A 276 6.01 63.20 -51.67
CA ASP A 276 6.10 61.93 -52.38
C ASP A 276 7.57 61.48 -52.45
N LEU A 277 8.50 62.38 -52.79
CA LEU A 277 9.95 62.09 -52.77
C LEU A 277 10.48 61.75 -51.36
N LYS A 278 9.98 62.39 -50.29
CA LYS A 278 10.35 62.07 -48.90
C LYS A 278 9.79 60.72 -48.44
N LEU A 279 8.55 60.42 -48.81
CA LEU A 279 7.92 59.12 -48.59
C LEU A 279 8.68 58.03 -49.34
N GLU A 280 9.09 58.27 -50.58
CA GLU A 280 9.92 57.36 -51.36
C GLU A 280 11.28 57.12 -50.68
N ILE A 281 11.97 58.16 -50.20
CA ILE A 281 13.21 58.00 -49.42
C ILE A 281 12.97 57.16 -48.16
N GLN A 282 11.93 57.48 -47.39
CA GLN A 282 11.61 56.75 -46.17
C GLN A 282 11.27 55.28 -46.45
N ASN A 283 10.59 54.99 -47.56
CA ASN A 283 10.29 53.64 -48.01
C ASN A 283 11.57 52.90 -48.45
N ILE A 284 12.50 53.57 -49.13
CA ILE A 284 13.80 53.00 -49.51
C ILE A 284 14.66 52.73 -48.26
N GLU A 285 14.71 53.65 -47.29
CA GLU A 285 15.42 53.44 -46.00
C GLU A 285 14.80 52.31 -45.18
N ALA A 286 13.47 52.23 -45.12
CA ALA A 286 12.77 51.13 -44.48
C ALA A 286 13.03 49.79 -45.17
N ALA A 287 13.08 49.78 -46.52
CA ALA A 287 13.46 48.61 -47.30
C ALA A 287 14.91 48.18 -47.03
N HIS A 288 15.86 49.11 -46.96
CA HIS A 288 17.26 48.81 -46.60
C HIS A 288 17.40 48.30 -45.17
N ARG A 289 16.66 48.87 -44.20
CA ARG A 289 16.64 48.39 -42.81
C ARG A 289 16.03 47.00 -42.70
N SER A 290 14.93 46.76 -43.42
CA SER A 290 14.29 45.45 -43.50
C SER A 290 15.19 44.43 -44.17
N ALA A 291 15.86 44.79 -45.27
CA ALA A 291 16.82 43.93 -45.97
C ALA A 291 18.04 43.62 -45.10
N TYR A 292 18.62 44.62 -44.41
CA TYR A 292 19.72 44.40 -43.46
C TYR A 292 19.32 43.44 -42.34
N THR A 293 18.17 43.68 -41.70
CA THR A 293 17.66 42.81 -40.63
C THR A 293 17.36 41.40 -41.16
N SER A 294 16.79 41.30 -42.35
CA SER A 294 16.55 40.03 -43.05
C SER A 294 17.85 39.30 -43.36
N ASP A 295 18.89 39.99 -43.83
CA ASP A 295 20.18 39.41 -44.16
C ASP A 295 20.95 38.96 -42.91
N VAL A 296 20.88 39.73 -41.82
CA VAL A 296 21.47 39.35 -40.51
C VAL A 296 20.74 38.15 -39.91
N ASN A 297 19.41 38.12 -40.00
CA ASN A 297 18.62 36.98 -39.55
C ASN A 297 18.84 35.75 -40.45
N ALA A 298 18.91 35.92 -41.76
CA ALA A 298 19.23 34.85 -42.70
C ALA A 298 20.63 34.29 -42.45
N ALA A 299 21.62 35.15 -42.21
CA ALA A 299 22.99 34.77 -41.88
C ALA A 299 23.10 33.97 -40.56
N ASN A 300 22.22 34.24 -39.58
CA ASN A 300 22.23 33.58 -38.27
C ASN A 300 21.16 32.49 -38.09
N SER A 301 20.21 32.36 -39.02
CA SER A 301 19.07 31.43 -38.94
C SER A 301 19.51 29.98 -38.79
N GLY A 302 20.42 29.51 -39.64
CA GLY A 302 20.96 28.15 -39.58
C GLY A 302 21.68 27.84 -38.26
N VAL A 303 22.41 28.82 -37.70
CA VAL A 303 23.12 28.64 -36.41
C VAL A 303 22.14 28.57 -35.24
N ASN A 304 21.09 29.39 -35.25
CA ASN A 304 20.07 29.38 -34.20
C ASN A 304 19.22 28.11 -34.26
N GLU A 305 18.86 27.64 -35.46
CA GLU A 305 18.18 26.36 -35.65
C GLU A 305 19.03 25.18 -35.17
N ASP A 306 20.32 25.15 -35.50
CA ASP A 306 21.20 24.06 -35.08
C ASP A 306 21.50 24.08 -33.57
N LYS A 307 21.57 25.27 -32.94
CA LYS A 307 21.63 25.39 -31.47
C LYS A 307 20.34 24.89 -30.80
N ALA A 308 19.18 25.20 -31.36
CA ALA A 308 17.91 24.69 -30.84
C ALA A 308 17.81 23.16 -30.96
N LYS A 309 18.26 22.60 -32.10
CA LYS A 309 18.39 21.15 -32.30
C LYS A 309 19.36 20.52 -31.28
N LEU A 310 20.49 21.16 -31.01
CA LEU A 310 21.49 20.67 -30.04
C LEU A 310 20.89 20.59 -28.63
N ASN A 311 20.21 21.64 -28.17
CA ASN A 311 19.54 21.64 -26.86
C ASN A 311 18.43 20.57 -26.76
N ASN A 312 17.70 20.34 -27.86
CA ASN A 312 16.67 19.30 -27.92
C ASN A 312 17.32 17.91 -27.82
N LEU A 313 18.36 17.64 -28.61
CA LEU A 313 19.09 16.37 -28.58
C LEU A 313 19.75 16.11 -27.21
N ASP A 314 20.34 17.12 -26.55
CA ASP A 314 20.91 16.98 -25.20
C ASP A 314 19.82 16.63 -24.17
N SER A 315 18.66 17.27 -24.27
CA SER A 315 17.51 16.97 -23.41
C SER A 315 17.00 15.53 -23.62
N GLN A 316 16.86 15.09 -24.87
CA GLN A 316 16.49 13.72 -25.21
C GLN A 316 17.51 12.70 -24.71
N LEU A 317 18.81 13.01 -24.83
CA LEU A 317 19.89 12.16 -24.34
C LEU A 317 19.81 11.96 -22.83
N ARG A 318 19.66 13.04 -22.06
CA ARG A 318 19.51 12.99 -20.59
C ARG A 318 18.29 12.17 -20.16
N LEU A 319 17.18 12.32 -20.87
CA LEU A 319 15.96 11.55 -20.59
C LEU A 319 16.19 10.05 -20.81
N GLN A 320 16.80 9.66 -21.93
CA GLN A 320 17.12 8.27 -22.24
C GLN A 320 18.16 7.68 -21.27
N GLU A 321 19.17 8.45 -20.84
CA GLU A 321 20.15 8.01 -19.84
C GLU A 321 19.49 7.75 -18.47
N ASN A 322 18.54 8.61 -18.06
CA ASN A 322 17.74 8.40 -16.86
C ASN A 322 16.82 7.18 -16.97
N GLN A 323 16.18 6.97 -18.14
CA GLN A 323 15.35 5.78 -18.40
C GLN A 323 16.17 4.49 -18.29
N LEU A 324 17.39 4.47 -18.83
CA LEU A 324 18.30 3.31 -18.70
C LEU A 324 18.61 3.02 -17.23
N LYS A 325 18.98 4.05 -16.46
CA LYS A 325 19.28 3.90 -15.03
C LYS A 325 18.09 3.37 -14.23
N GLN A 326 16.89 3.87 -14.49
CA GLN A 326 15.66 3.41 -13.85
C GLN A 326 15.32 1.96 -14.21
N LEU A 327 15.49 1.59 -15.49
CA LEU A 327 15.29 0.22 -15.95
C LEU A 327 16.24 -0.76 -15.25
N GLU A 328 17.53 -0.41 -15.14
CA GLU A 328 18.54 -1.23 -14.46
C GLU A 328 18.20 -1.44 -12.99
N GLN A 329 17.78 -0.38 -12.29
CA GLN A 329 17.37 -0.48 -10.89
C GLN A 329 16.10 -1.33 -10.71
N SER A 330 15.06 -1.07 -11.51
CA SER A 330 13.80 -1.83 -11.44
C SER A 330 14.00 -3.32 -11.71
N HIS A 331 14.88 -3.67 -12.66
CA HIS A 331 15.20 -5.05 -12.98
C HIS A 331 15.97 -5.73 -11.83
N ALA A 332 16.93 -5.04 -11.21
CA ALA A 332 17.64 -5.55 -10.04
C ALA A 332 16.68 -5.87 -8.88
N ASP A 333 15.75 -4.95 -8.58
CA ASP A 333 14.73 -5.13 -7.54
C ASP A 333 13.75 -6.28 -7.85
N GLN A 334 13.38 -6.45 -9.13
CA GLN A 334 12.55 -7.56 -9.58
C GLN A 334 13.26 -8.91 -9.38
N LEU A 335 14.53 -9.02 -9.80
CA LEU A 335 15.30 -10.26 -9.64
C LEU A 335 15.52 -10.61 -8.17
N ALA A 336 15.83 -9.63 -7.32
CA ALA A 336 16.02 -9.86 -5.89
C ALA A 336 14.78 -10.46 -5.23
N ARG A 337 13.58 -9.98 -5.59
CA ARG A 337 12.30 -10.52 -5.10
C ARG A 337 12.06 -11.96 -5.55
N ILE A 338 12.27 -12.25 -6.84
CA ILE A 338 12.06 -13.62 -7.37
C ILE A 338 13.08 -14.61 -6.77
N GLU A 339 14.32 -14.18 -6.53
CA GLU A 339 15.34 -15.02 -5.91
C GLU A 339 15.02 -15.30 -4.42
N HIS A 340 14.46 -14.33 -3.70
CA HIS A 340 13.94 -14.55 -2.35
C HIS A 340 12.80 -15.59 -2.33
N ASP A 341 11.80 -15.44 -3.19
CA ASP A 341 10.69 -16.41 -3.32
C ASP A 341 11.21 -17.83 -3.60
N LYS A 342 12.20 -17.95 -4.49
CA LYS A 342 12.84 -19.21 -4.84
C LYS A 342 13.56 -19.83 -3.63
N GLN A 343 14.23 -19.01 -2.81
CA GLN A 343 14.87 -19.47 -1.59
C GLN A 343 13.83 -20.01 -0.59
N ASP A 344 12.74 -19.29 -0.36
CA ASP A 344 11.65 -19.73 0.52
C ASP A 344 11.03 -21.06 0.06
N ILE A 345 10.82 -21.22 -1.26
CA ILE A 345 10.32 -22.48 -1.83
C ILE A 345 11.30 -23.63 -1.60
N ASN A 346 12.61 -23.39 -1.78
CA ASN A 346 13.64 -24.40 -1.53
C ASN A 346 13.67 -24.82 -0.06
N ASP A 347 13.55 -23.89 0.89
CA ASP A 347 13.55 -24.18 2.32
C ASP A 347 12.33 -25.02 2.73
N ARG A 348 11.17 -24.74 2.12
CA ARG A 348 9.96 -25.58 2.26
C ARG A 348 10.14 -26.98 1.67
N LEU A 349 10.77 -27.10 0.50
CA LEU A 349 11.09 -28.39 -0.12
C LEU A 349 12.04 -29.23 0.74
N VAL A 350 13.04 -28.59 1.37
CA VAL A 350 13.94 -29.26 2.33
C VAL A 350 13.13 -29.78 3.52
N SER A 351 12.24 -28.95 4.07
CA SER A 351 11.37 -29.34 5.19
C SER A 351 10.46 -30.52 4.84
N LEU A 352 9.84 -30.51 3.65
CA LEU A 352 9.03 -31.63 3.17
C LEU A 352 9.83 -32.92 2.96
N ARG A 353 11.07 -32.84 2.47
CA ARG A 353 11.93 -34.02 2.33
C ARG A 353 12.26 -34.64 3.69
N THR A 354 12.57 -33.81 4.68
CA THR A 354 12.81 -34.28 6.05
C THR A 354 11.58 -35.00 6.61
N LEU A 355 10.39 -34.40 6.42
CA LEU A 355 9.13 -35.01 6.83
C LEU A 355 8.83 -36.32 6.08
N PHE A 356 9.07 -36.36 4.77
CA PHE A 356 8.90 -37.56 3.95
C PHE A 356 9.79 -38.71 4.44
N ILE A 357 11.08 -38.44 4.72
CA ILE A 357 12.01 -39.45 5.25
C ILE A 357 11.49 -39.98 6.60
N SER A 358 11.04 -39.08 7.48
CA SER A 358 10.47 -39.45 8.77
C SER A 358 9.25 -40.38 8.63
N VAL A 359 8.27 -40.00 7.80
CA VAL A 359 7.06 -40.80 7.56
C VAL A 359 7.39 -42.13 6.89
N ASN A 360 8.27 -42.12 5.89
CA ASN A 360 8.66 -43.34 5.16
C ASN A 360 9.43 -44.33 6.05
N GLY A 361 10.16 -43.84 7.05
CA GLY A 361 10.85 -44.66 8.05
C GLY A 361 9.93 -45.28 9.11
N ARG A 362 8.65 -44.90 9.20
CA ARG A 362 7.71 -45.46 10.18
C ARG A 362 7.45 -46.94 9.89
N GLU A 363 7.50 -47.78 10.92
CA GLU A 363 7.09 -49.19 10.88
C GLU A 363 5.89 -49.42 11.82
N LEU A 364 5.10 -50.47 11.56
CA LEU A 364 4.03 -50.85 12.47
C LEU A 364 4.67 -51.21 13.82
N ASN A 365 4.22 -50.56 14.89
CA ASN A 365 4.75 -50.80 16.21
C ASN A 365 4.54 -52.28 16.59
N PRO A 366 5.59 -53.03 16.98
CA PRO A 366 5.45 -54.42 17.41
C PRO A 366 4.41 -54.61 18.53
N ASN A 367 4.24 -53.61 19.39
CA ASN A 367 3.27 -53.66 20.49
C ASN A 367 1.81 -53.61 20.01
N ASP A 368 1.54 -53.10 18.82
CA ASP A 368 0.18 -53.10 18.23
C ASP A 368 -0.23 -54.50 17.75
N LYS A 369 0.73 -55.43 17.63
CA LYS A 369 0.46 -56.84 17.28
C LYS A 369 0.02 -57.66 18.49
N VAL A 370 0.04 -57.09 19.70
CA VAL A 370 -0.27 -57.78 20.95
C VAL A 370 -1.51 -57.18 21.57
N CYS A 371 -2.47 -58.04 21.94
CA CYS A 371 -3.69 -57.62 22.60
C CYS A 371 -3.36 -57.05 23.99
N LYS A 372 -3.75 -55.80 24.22
CA LYS A 372 -3.44 -55.06 25.46
C LYS A 372 -4.14 -55.60 26.71
N GLU A 373 -5.25 -56.32 26.56
CA GLU A 373 -6.02 -56.87 27.69
C GLU A 373 -5.54 -58.24 28.15
N CYS A 374 -5.10 -59.10 27.22
CA CYS A 374 -4.72 -60.48 27.53
C CYS A 374 -3.25 -60.82 27.26
N GLY A 375 -2.48 -59.88 26.69
CA GLY A 375 -1.04 -60.01 26.41
C GLY A 375 -0.69 -61.04 25.34
N ARG A 376 -1.69 -61.63 24.67
CA ARG A 376 -1.46 -62.58 23.57
C ARG A 376 -1.30 -61.82 22.27
N GLU A 377 -0.42 -62.34 21.41
CA GLU A 377 -0.33 -61.86 20.03
C GLU A 377 -1.70 -62.00 19.36
N HIS A 378 -2.10 -60.98 18.60
CA HIS A 378 -3.31 -61.04 17.80
C HIS A 378 -3.20 -62.21 16.82
N GLU A 379 -4.34 -62.84 16.49
CA GLU A 379 -4.35 -63.86 15.46
C GLU A 379 -3.79 -63.32 14.14
N ALA A 380 -3.18 -64.18 13.33
CA ALA A 380 -2.48 -63.78 12.11
C ALA A 380 -3.33 -62.91 11.15
N HIS A 381 -4.65 -63.14 11.10
CA HIS A 381 -5.57 -62.34 10.29
C HIS A 381 -5.70 -60.89 10.80
N ASN A 382 -5.77 -60.69 12.12
CA ASN A 382 -5.87 -59.38 12.76
C ASN A 382 -4.57 -58.57 12.64
N ILE A 383 -3.41 -59.23 12.75
CA ILE A 383 -2.10 -58.59 12.49
C ILE A 383 -2.02 -58.15 11.02
N ALA A 384 -2.49 -58.98 10.08
CA ALA A 384 -2.50 -58.63 8.67
C ALA A 384 -3.40 -57.40 8.41
N GLU A 385 -4.56 -57.29 9.06
CA GLU A 385 -5.43 -56.11 8.96
C GLU A 385 -4.80 -54.84 9.54
N LEU A 386 -4.14 -54.93 10.71
CA LEU A 386 -3.42 -53.81 11.31
C LEU A 386 -2.28 -53.33 10.43
N GLN A 387 -1.49 -54.27 9.89
CA GLN A 387 -0.43 -53.96 8.93
C GLN A 387 -1.00 -53.31 7.67
N THR A 388 -2.16 -53.75 7.21
CA THR A 388 -2.83 -53.17 6.04
C THR A 388 -3.28 -51.74 6.30
N LYS A 389 -3.95 -51.48 7.43
CA LYS A 389 -4.40 -50.14 7.84
C LYS A 389 -3.23 -49.19 8.05
N PHE A 390 -2.17 -49.63 8.71
CA PHE A 390 -0.95 -48.84 8.90
C PHE A 390 -0.30 -48.47 7.56
N ASN A 391 -0.13 -49.47 6.68
CA ASN A 391 0.43 -49.23 5.35
C ASN A 391 -0.45 -48.29 4.53
N GLU A 392 -1.78 -48.35 4.67
CA GLU A 392 -2.71 -47.43 4.00
C GLU A 392 -2.60 -45.99 4.50
N ILE A 393 -2.55 -45.76 5.81
CA ILE A 393 -2.38 -44.43 6.40
C ILE A 393 -1.03 -43.84 5.99
N LYS A 394 0.05 -44.61 6.17
CA LYS A 394 1.40 -44.22 5.73
C LYS A 394 1.44 -43.88 4.24
N ARG A 395 0.77 -44.68 3.39
CA ARG A 395 0.66 -44.41 1.95
C ARG A 395 -0.04 -43.08 1.68
N LYS A 396 -1.17 -42.81 2.33
CA LYS A 396 -1.92 -41.54 2.16
C LYS A 396 -1.12 -40.32 2.60
N GLU A 397 -0.39 -40.42 3.71
CA GLU A 397 0.50 -39.34 4.17
C GLU A 397 1.63 -39.08 3.17
N LEU A 398 2.32 -40.14 2.72
CA LEU A 398 3.39 -40.02 1.72
C LEU A 398 2.86 -39.48 0.39
N GLU A 399 1.65 -39.86 -0.02
CA GLU A 399 0.98 -39.32 -1.20
C GLU A 399 0.69 -37.83 -1.05
N GLY A 400 0.17 -37.40 0.10
CA GLY A 400 -0.03 -35.98 0.42
C GLY A 400 1.26 -35.16 0.37
N LEU A 401 2.35 -35.67 0.95
CA LEU A 401 3.66 -35.03 0.90
C LEU A 401 4.23 -34.96 -0.52
N ASN A 402 4.02 -36.01 -1.33
CA ASN A 402 4.42 -36.02 -2.73
C ASN A 402 3.63 -34.99 -3.55
N ILE A 403 2.32 -34.85 -3.31
CA ILE A 403 1.49 -33.83 -3.97
C ILE A 403 1.99 -32.43 -3.61
N GLN A 404 2.22 -32.14 -2.32
CA GLN A 404 2.74 -30.86 -1.86
C GLN A 404 4.14 -30.57 -2.45
N GLY A 405 5.03 -31.56 -2.44
CA GLY A 405 6.37 -31.45 -3.01
C GLY A 405 6.35 -31.24 -4.53
N ALA A 406 5.44 -31.90 -5.25
CA ALA A 406 5.24 -31.71 -6.68
C ALA A 406 4.72 -30.29 -6.99
N GLY A 407 3.81 -29.77 -6.15
CA GLY A 407 3.33 -28.39 -6.22
C GLY A 407 4.46 -27.38 -6.06
N LEU A 408 5.23 -27.48 -4.96
CA LEU A 408 6.37 -26.58 -4.72
C LEU A 408 7.45 -26.70 -5.80
N LYS A 409 7.69 -27.90 -6.33
CA LYS A 409 8.63 -28.08 -7.46
C LYS A 409 8.13 -27.38 -8.71
N LYS A 410 6.83 -27.44 -9.01
CA LYS A 410 6.23 -26.71 -10.13
C LYS A 410 6.36 -25.20 -9.94
N ASP A 411 6.14 -24.70 -8.73
CA ASP A 411 6.32 -23.28 -8.40
C ASP A 411 7.79 -22.84 -8.52
N LEU A 412 8.73 -23.69 -8.11
CA LEU A 412 10.16 -23.46 -8.27
C LEU A 412 10.56 -23.35 -9.75
N GLU A 413 10.07 -24.26 -10.60
CA GLU A 413 10.33 -24.21 -12.05
C GLU A 413 9.66 -22.97 -12.69
N LYS A 414 8.48 -22.58 -12.22
CA LYS A 414 7.85 -21.33 -12.63
C LYS A 414 8.73 -20.13 -12.27
N ARG A 415 9.21 -20.02 -11.02
CA ARG A 415 10.11 -18.92 -10.61
C ARG A 415 11.41 -18.88 -11.39
N LYS A 416 11.99 -20.04 -11.73
CA LYS A 416 13.15 -20.11 -12.65
C LYS A 416 12.82 -19.59 -14.04
N SER A 417 11.65 -19.95 -14.58
CA SER A 417 11.17 -19.42 -15.86
C SER A 417 10.94 -17.91 -15.79
N ASP A 418 10.35 -17.41 -14.69
CA ASP A 418 10.10 -15.98 -14.47
C ASP A 418 11.43 -15.19 -14.49
N ILE A 419 12.52 -15.73 -13.91
CA ILE A 419 13.87 -15.13 -13.97
C ILE A 419 14.38 -15.05 -15.41
N VAL A 420 14.24 -16.12 -16.18
CA VAL A 420 14.70 -16.16 -17.58
C VAL A 420 13.95 -15.13 -18.41
N GLN A 421 12.63 -15.09 -18.29
CA GLN A 421 11.78 -14.13 -19.00
C GLN A 421 12.08 -12.68 -18.58
N ALA A 422 12.27 -12.41 -17.29
CA ALA A 422 12.63 -11.09 -16.80
C ALA A 422 13.96 -10.60 -17.38
N LYS A 423 14.98 -11.48 -17.43
CA LYS A 423 16.28 -11.17 -18.03
C LYS A 423 16.18 -10.93 -19.54
N GLU A 424 15.44 -11.76 -20.25
CA GLU A 424 15.25 -11.61 -21.70
C GLU A 424 14.55 -10.28 -22.02
N GLN A 425 13.46 -9.97 -21.33
CA GLN A 425 12.72 -8.71 -21.51
C GLN A 425 13.58 -7.49 -21.17
N PHE A 426 14.38 -7.59 -20.11
CA PHE A 426 15.33 -6.55 -19.72
C PHE A 426 16.37 -6.30 -20.82
N GLU A 427 17.01 -7.35 -21.36
CA GLU A 427 18.01 -7.21 -22.41
C GLU A 427 17.43 -6.66 -23.72
N ILE A 428 16.21 -7.06 -24.10
CA ILE A 428 15.50 -6.49 -25.25
C ILE A 428 15.29 -4.99 -25.05
N THR A 429 14.78 -4.58 -23.89
CA THR A 429 14.48 -3.18 -23.60
C THR A 429 15.77 -2.34 -23.47
N LYS A 430 16.78 -2.89 -22.80
CA LYS A 430 18.09 -2.26 -22.62
C LYS A 430 18.82 -2.06 -23.95
N SER A 431 18.83 -3.07 -24.82
CA SER A 431 19.47 -2.96 -26.15
C SER A 431 18.80 -1.93 -27.05
N ALA A 432 17.46 -1.78 -26.97
CA ALA A 432 16.74 -0.72 -27.68
C ALA A 432 17.14 0.68 -27.19
N ILE A 433 17.21 0.89 -25.87
CA ILE A 433 17.63 2.17 -25.27
C ILE A 433 19.10 2.47 -25.59
N ILE A 434 20.00 1.47 -25.51
CA ILE A 434 21.42 1.66 -25.84
C ILE A 434 21.59 2.05 -27.31
N THR A 435 20.84 1.42 -28.22
CA THR A 435 20.85 1.77 -29.64
C THR A 435 20.37 3.21 -29.86
N SER A 436 19.28 3.61 -29.19
CA SER A 436 18.77 4.98 -29.24
C SER A 436 19.77 6.00 -28.70
N LEU A 437 20.40 5.73 -27.56
CA LEU A 437 21.47 6.54 -26.99
C LEU A 437 22.66 6.68 -27.94
N LYS A 438 23.09 5.60 -28.59
CA LYS A 438 24.17 5.64 -29.58
C LYS A 438 23.82 6.57 -30.75
N ASN A 439 22.58 6.47 -31.27
CA ASN A 439 22.11 7.31 -32.36
C ASN A 439 22.02 8.78 -31.94
N LEU A 440 21.47 9.06 -30.76
CA LEU A 440 21.38 10.42 -30.20
C LEU A 440 22.77 11.04 -30.00
N LYS A 441 23.74 10.28 -29.48
CA LYS A 441 25.13 10.75 -29.33
C LYS A 441 25.77 11.09 -30.67
N ALA A 442 25.58 10.24 -31.68
CA ALA A 442 26.08 10.50 -33.03
C ALA A 442 25.45 11.75 -33.66
N SER A 443 24.13 11.91 -33.55
CA SER A 443 23.43 13.11 -34.04
C SER A 443 23.84 14.37 -33.28
N LEU A 444 24.07 14.28 -31.98
CA LEU A 444 24.53 15.40 -31.16
C LEU A 444 25.93 15.84 -31.59
N GLU A 445 26.86 14.89 -31.79
CA GLU A 445 28.22 15.17 -32.28
C GLU A 445 28.21 15.80 -33.68
N GLU A 446 27.34 15.32 -34.57
CA GLU A 446 27.16 15.89 -35.92
C GLU A 446 26.68 17.35 -35.86
N VAL A 447 25.63 17.64 -35.08
CA VAL A 447 25.07 18.99 -34.95
C VAL A 447 26.05 19.91 -34.22
N GLN A 448 26.75 19.42 -33.20
CA GLN A 448 27.78 20.18 -32.49
C GLN A 448 28.92 20.59 -33.42
N THR A 449 29.34 19.70 -34.31
CA THR A 449 30.34 20.00 -35.35
C THR A 449 29.83 21.07 -36.32
N LYS A 450 28.55 21.01 -36.74
CA LYS A 450 27.94 22.04 -37.60
C LYS A 450 27.90 23.42 -36.94
N VAL A 451 27.52 23.49 -35.66
CA VAL A 451 27.49 24.75 -34.89
C VAL A 451 28.90 25.34 -34.76
N GLU A 452 29.91 24.51 -34.50
CA GLU A 452 31.29 24.97 -34.34
C GLU A 452 31.91 25.46 -35.67
N LEU A 453 31.63 24.76 -36.77
CA LEU A 453 32.01 25.20 -38.12
C LEU A 453 31.33 26.52 -38.51
N ALA A 454 30.09 26.74 -38.09
CA ALA A 454 29.35 27.95 -38.39
C ALA A 454 29.81 29.16 -37.57
N LYS A 455 30.29 28.97 -36.33
CA LYS A 455 30.92 30.06 -35.54
C LYS A 455 32.16 30.64 -36.21
N ASN A 456 32.89 29.83 -36.98
CA ASN A 456 34.12 30.25 -37.68
C ASN A 456 33.87 30.90 -39.04
N LYS A 457 32.62 30.97 -39.52
CA LYS A 457 32.24 31.74 -40.71
C LYS A 457 31.77 33.13 -40.27
N THR A 458 32.67 34.11 -40.32
CA THR A 458 32.29 35.53 -40.23
C THR A 458 31.54 35.94 -41.50
N VAL A 459 30.21 36.01 -41.43
CA VAL A 459 29.40 36.61 -42.49
C VAL A 459 29.46 38.12 -42.31
N VAL A 460 30.24 38.78 -43.17
CA VAL A 460 30.29 40.25 -43.23
C VAL A 460 29.04 40.73 -43.97
N VAL A 461 28.00 41.10 -43.22
CA VAL A 461 26.81 41.75 -43.79
C VAL A 461 27.10 43.25 -43.87
N LYS A 462 26.91 43.84 -45.05
CA LYS A 462 27.03 45.29 -45.27
C LYS A 462 26.06 46.04 -44.35
N THR A 463 26.56 47.04 -43.62
CA THR A 463 25.81 47.77 -42.59
C THR A 463 24.65 48.55 -43.19
N TYR A 464 23.67 48.91 -42.35
CA TYR A 464 22.55 49.77 -42.77
C TYR A 464 23.06 51.13 -43.28
N GLU A 465 24.04 51.70 -42.59
CA GLU A 465 24.64 53.00 -42.91
C GLU A 465 25.31 52.98 -44.30
N ASP A 466 26.07 51.93 -44.62
CA ASP A 466 26.72 51.79 -45.93
C ASP A 466 25.71 51.57 -47.08
N ARG A 467 24.57 50.91 -46.82
CA ARG A 467 23.51 50.69 -47.81
C ARG A 467 22.78 51.98 -48.16
N VAL A 468 22.53 52.84 -47.17
CA VAL A 468 21.88 54.14 -47.37
C VAL A 468 22.83 55.13 -48.05
N MET A 469 24.12 55.14 -47.69
CA MET A 469 25.10 56.07 -48.28
C MET A 469 25.41 55.79 -49.76
N GLU A 470 25.30 54.55 -50.22
CA GLU A 470 25.60 54.16 -51.60
C GLU A 470 24.37 54.11 -52.52
N ASP A 471 23.18 54.43 -52.01
CA ASP A 471 21.95 54.44 -52.82
C ASP A 471 21.82 55.77 -53.57
N ASP A 472 22.30 55.78 -54.83
CA ASP A 472 22.23 56.92 -55.74
C ASP A 472 20.81 57.47 -55.91
N ALA A 473 19.76 56.68 -55.68
CA ALA A 473 18.38 57.14 -55.77
C ALA A 473 17.99 58.02 -54.59
N ILE A 474 18.49 57.75 -53.38
CA ILE A 474 18.30 58.62 -52.21
C ILE A 474 18.99 59.97 -52.45
N VAL A 475 20.25 59.95 -52.89
CA VAL A 475 21.03 61.17 -53.18
C VAL A 475 20.36 62.00 -54.28
N THR A 476 19.93 61.36 -55.36
CA THR A 476 19.25 62.03 -56.48
C THR A 476 17.93 62.65 -56.03
N LYS A 477 17.14 61.95 -55.20
CA LYS A 477 15.86 62.45 -54.68
C LYS A 477 16.05 63.58 -53.67
N MET A 478 17.09 63.54 -52.84
CA MET A 478 17.44 64.64 -51.91
C MET A 478 17.87 65.90 -52.66
N ASN A 479 18.65 65.76 -53.73
CA ASN A 479 18.97 66.90 -54.61
C ASN A 479 17.71 67.47 -55.28
N LYS A 480 16.79 66.60 -55.74
CA LYS A 480 15.51 67.00 -56.33
C LYS A 480 14.60 67.73 -55.33
N ILE A 481 14.54 67.26 -54.08
CA ILE A 481 13.83 67.93 -53.00
C ILE A 481 14.42 69.32 -52.76
N THR A 482 15.74 69.45 -52.77
CA THR A 482 16.43 70.74 -52.55
C THR A 482 16.11 71.74 -53.68
N GLU A 483 16.13 71.30 -54.94
CA GLU A 483 15.70 72.09 -56.11
C GLU A 483 14.23 72.54 -56.04
N LEU A 484 13.33 71.65 -55.61
CA LEU A 484 11.90 71.94 -55.47
C LEU A 484 11.61 72.85 -54.27
N GLN A 485 12.43 72.79 -53.22
CA GLN A 485 12.32 73.64 -52.03
C GLN A 485 12.73 75.09 -52.30
N GLU A 486 13.70 75.35 -53.17
CA GLU A 486 14.07 76.72 -53.61
C GLU A 486 12.95 77.41 -54.42
N GLN A 487 12.00 76.66 -55.00
CA GLN A 487 10.90 77.19 -55.81
C GLN A 487 9.69 77.69 -54.99
N LEU A 488 9.75 77.64 -53.66
CA LEU A 488 8.63 77.83 -52.73
C LEU A 488 8.68 79.12 -51.89
N GLU A 489 9.49 80.14 -52.23
CA GLU A 489 9.39 81.45 -51.57
C GLU A 489 8.16 82.24 -52.07
N THR A 490 7.04 82.16 -51.34
CA THR A 490 6.07 83.25 -51.08
C THR A 490 4.97 82.82 -50.10
N THR A 491 4.35 83.83 -49.50
CA THR A 491 3.51 83.85 -48.29
C THR A 491 2.41 82.78 -48.21
N PRO A 492 2.23 82.09 -47.06
CA PRO A 492 1.19 81.08 -46.90
C PRO A 492 -0.21 81.70 -46.88
N VAL A 493 -1.13 81.15 -47.67
CA VAL A 493 -2.56 81.31 -47.45
C VAL A 493 -2.98 80.31 -46.37
N ASP A 494 -3.62 80.80 -45.32
CA ASP A 494 -4.01 80.01 -44.15
C ASP A 494 -5.18 79.05 -44.45
N TYR A 495 -4.92 77.75 -44.31
CA TYR A 495 -5.90 76.64 -44.43
C TYR A 495 -5.99 75.79 -43.14
N GLY A 496 -5.39 76.21 -42.03
CA GLY A 496 -5.23 75.39 -40.82
C GLY A 496 -6.56 74.84 -40.30
N ASP A 497 -7.58 75.71 -40.24
CA ASP A 497 -8.80 75.41 -39.50
C ASP A 497 -9.70 74.31 -40.10
N LEU A 498 -9.81 74.19 -41.43
CA LEU A 498 -10.70 73.20 -42.05
C LEU A 498 -10.10 71.79 -42.06
N ARG A 499 -8.78 71.69 -42.29
CA ARG A 499 -8.07 70.39 -42.25
C ARG A 499 -7.98 69.83 -40.83
N ILE A 500 -7.77 70.70 -39.84
CA ILE A 500 -7.81 70.32 -38.42
C ILE A 500 -9.19 69.78 -38.06
N LYS A 501 -10.27 70.48 -38.41
CA LYS A 501 -11.64 70.03 -38.15
C LYS A 501 -11.98 68.68 -38.79
N LYS A 502 -11.58 68.45 -40.05
CA LYS A 502 -11.79 67.15 -40.72
C LYS A 502 -11.04 66.02 -40.02
N ALA A 503 -9.79 66.26 -39.59
CA ALA A 503 -9.02 65.29 -38.84
C ALA A 503 -9.66 64.96 -37.48
N THR A 504 -10.22 65.97 -36.80
CA THR A 504 -10.99 65.79 -35.55
C THR A 504 -12.23 64.93 -35.77
N VAL A 505 -13.07 65.26 -36.76
CA VAL A 505 -14.29 64.48 -37.07
C VAL A 505 -13.95 63.03 -37.45
N ASN A 506 -12.86 62.79 -38.17
CA ASN A 506 -12.40 61.43 -38.49
C ASN A 506 -11.95 60.65 -37.25
N ALA A 507 -11.23 61.30 -36.33
CA ALA A 507 -10.83 60.70 -35.07
C ALA A 507 -12.05 60.38 -34.18
N ASP A 508 -13.07 61.23 -34.19
CA ASP A 508 -14.34 61.00 -33.49
C ASP A 508 -15.12 59.83 -34.13
N LEU A 509 -15.14 59.72 -35.45
CA LEU A 509 -15.71 58.61 -36.21
C LEU A 509 -15.06 57.26 -35.86
N ASP A 510 -13.73 57.22 -35.83
CA ASP A 510 -12.97 56.04 -35.41
C ASP A 510 -13.22 55.69 -33.95
N THR A 511 -13.41 56.70 -33.10
CA THR A 511 -13.74 56.53 -31.68
C THR A 511 -15.13 55.91 -31.50
N GLU A 512 -16.15 56.39 -32.21
CA GLU A 512 -17.50 55.81 -32.15
C GLU A 512 -17.56 54.41 -32.77
N LYS A 513 -16.85 54.16 -33.88
CA LYS A 513 -16.74 52.81 -34.47
C LYS A 513 -16.10 51.79 -33.52
N ARG A 514 -15.11 52.21 -32.72
CA ARG A 514 -14.52 51.35 -31.67
C ARG A 514 -15.53 50.95 -30.59
N LYS A 515 -16.53 51.79 -30.29
CA LYS A 515 -17.58 51.46 -29.31
C LYS A 515 -18.51 50.35 -29.79
N LEU A 516 -18.67 50.13 -31.10
CA LEU A 516 -19.47 49.01 -31.62
C LEU A 516 -18.80 47.63 -31.42
N ASN A 517 -17.47 47.57 -31.27
CA ASN A 517 -16.76 46.31 -30.91
C ASN A 517 -17.06 45.84 -29.47
N THR A 518 -17.76 46.65 -28.68
CA THR A 518 -18.09 46.37 -27.28
C THR A 518 -19.11 45.23 -27.15
N SER A 519 -20.12 45.14 -28.02
CA SER A 519 -21.16 44.11 -27.88
C SER A 519 -20.67 42.71 -28.22
N GLU A 520 -19.80 42.57 -29.24
CA GLU A 520 -19.12 41.30 -29.51
C GLU A 520 -18.24 40.85 -28.32
N THR A 521 -17.61 41.80 -27.64
CA THR A 521 -16.76 41.52 -26.48
C THR A 521 -17.60 41.05 -25.29
N ILE A 522 -18.74 41.69 -25.03
CA ILE A 522 -19.71 41.28 -24.01
C ILE A 522 -20.26 39.88 -24.32
N ALA A 523 -20.68 39.62 -25.56
CA ALA A 523 -21.22 38.32 -25.96
C ALA A 523 -20.20 37.18 -25.80
N LYS A 524 -18.91 37.44 -26.10
CA LYS A 524 -17.82 36.48 -25.86
C LYS A 524 -17.61 36.23 -24.35
N ALA A 525 -17.64 37.29 -23.53
CA ALA A 525 -17.52 37.16 -22.08
C ALA A 525 -18.69 36.38 -21.46
N ASP A 526 -19.93 36.66 -21.88
CA ASP A 526 -21.13 35.96 -21.42
C ASP A 526 -21.09 34.48 -21.78
N LYS A 527 -20.69 34.16 -23.02
CA LYS A 527 -20.49 32.76 -23.45
C LYS A 527 -19.46 32.07 -22.57
N ARG A 528 -18.34 32.73 -22.27
CA ARG A 528 -17.29 32.18 -21.43
C ARG A 528 -17.76 31.93 -19.99
N ILE A 529 -18.55 32.85 -19.43
CA ILE A 529 -19.15 32.70 -18.10
C ILE A 529 -20.12 31.53 -18.08
N GLN A 530 -20.92 31.35 -19.13
CA GLN A 530 -21.83 30.21 -19.22
C GLN A 530 -21.08 28.88 -19.27
N GLU A 531 -20.00 28.79 -20.06
CA GLU A 531 -19.12 27.61 -20.10
C GLU A 531 -18.54 27.28 -18.71
N LEU A 532 -18.12 28.30 -17.95
CA LEU A 532 -17.58 28.12 -16.59
C LEU A 532 -18.66 27.64 -15.61
N LYS A 533 -19.90 28.17 -15.70
CA LYS A 533 -21.04 27.69 -14.89
C LYS A 533 -21.42 26.25 -15.21
N ASP A 534 -21.39 25.86 -16.47
CA ASP A 534 -21.68 24.49 -16.89
C ASP A 534 -20.58 23.51 -16.42
N GLN A 535 -19.32 23.96 -16.44
CA GLN A 535 -18.19 23.23 -15.86
C GLN A 535 -18.35 23.06 -14.34
N GLU A 536 -18.69 24.12 -13.61
CA GLU A 536 -18.94 24.09 -12.16
C GLU A 536 -20.02 23.07 -11.81
N LYS A 537 -21.14 23.08 -12.54
CA LYS A 537 -22.24 22.13 -12.35
C LYS A 537 -21.79 20.69 -12.59
N THR A 538 -21.05 20.45 -13.67
CA THR A 538 -20.56 19.12 -14.03
C THR A 538 -19.58 18.58 -12.99
N MET A 539 -18.59 19.39 -12.58
CA MET A 539 -17.61 19.04 -11.56
C MET A 539 -18.26 18.80 -10.19
N SER A 540 -19.28 19.59 -9.82
CA SER A 540 -20.04 19.39 -8.59
C SER A 540 -20.79 18.05 -8.58
N GLN A 541 -21.38 17.65 -9.71
CA GLN A 541 -22.03 16.34 -9.85
C GLN A 541 -21.01 15.19 -9.78
N GLN A 542 -19.84 15.35 -10.39
CA GLN A 542 -18.75 14.37 -10.29
C GLN A 542 -18.24 14.23 -8.85
N LEU A 543 -18.10 15.35 -8.13
CA LEU A 543 -17.68 15.36 -6.74
C LEU A 543 -18.68 14.61 -5.85
N ALA A 544 -19.99 14.87 -6.01
CA ALA A 544 -21.04 14.16 -5.29
C ALA A 544 -21.03 12.64 -5.58
N SER A 545 -20.73 12.24 -6.82
CA SER A 545 -20.59 10.82 -7.20
C SER A 545 -19.41 10.15 -6.50
N LEU A 546 -18.25 10.83 -6.42
CA LEU A 546 -17.08 10.34 -5.69
C LEU A 546 -17.34 10.26 -4.18
N GLU A 547 -18.07 11.22 -3.61
CA GLU A 547 -18.48 11.19 -2.19
C GLU A 547 -19.43 10.01 -1.91
N LYS A 548 -20.35 9.70 -2.83
CA LYS A 548 -21.17 8.48 -2.74
C LYS A 548 -20.33 7.21 -2.75
N GLN A 549 -19.30 7.16 -3.59
CA GLN A 549 -18.37 6.02 -3.67
C GLN A 549 -17.53 5.84 -2.40
N GLU A 550 -17.02 6.93 -1.83
CA GLU A 550 -16.29 6.93 -0.57
C GLU A 550 -17.18 6.42 0.58
N PHE A 551 -18.41 6.93 0.68
CA PHE A 551 -19.37 6.47 1.67
C PHE A 551 -19.72 4.98 1.52
N ALA A 552 -19.85 4.50 0.28
CA ALA A 552 -20.06 3.08 0.03
C ALA A 552 -18.85 2.23 0.48
N ALA A 553 -17.63 2.70 0.25
CA ALA A 553 -16.41 2.03 0.70
C ALA A 553 -16.30 1.96 2.22
N GLU A 554 -16.62 3.05 2.92
CA GLU A 554 -16.69 3.07 4.39
C GLU A 554 -17.76 2.11 4.92
N LYS A 555 -18.93 2.08 4.27
CA LYS A 555 -20.01 1.16 4.61
C LYS A 555 -19.62 -0.30 4.38
N TYR A 556 -18.86 -0.62 3.33
CA TYR A 556 -18.34 -1.97 3.10
C TYR A 556 -17.37 -2.39 4.23
N GLU A 557 -16.42 -1.52 4.61
CA GLU A 557 -15.50 -1.81 5.72
C GLU A 557 -16.27 -2.07 7.01
N LYS A 558 -17.21 -1.18 7.34
CA LYS A 558 -18.06 -1.32 8.52
C LYS A 558 -18.90 -2.60 8.50
N ALA A 559 -19.55 -2.90 7.38
CA ALA A 559 -20.35 -4.11 7.22
C ALA A 559 -19.51 -5.38 7.40
N LYS A 560 -18.28 -5.39 6.85
CA LYS A 560 -17.34 -6.50 7.01
C LYS A 560 -16.88 -6.65 8.46
N SER A 561 -16.59 -5.53 9.12
CA SER A 561 -16.21 -5.47 10.53
C SER A 561 -17.31 -5.99 11.45
N GLU A 562 -18.54 -5.48 11.29
CA GLU A 562 -19.71 -5.90 12.04
C GLU A 562 -20.04 -7.37 11.80
N GLU A 563 -19.94 -7.86 10.56
CA GLU A 563 -20.20 -9.26 10.25
C GLU A 563 -19.16 -10.18 10.91
N LEU A 564 -17.89 -9.81 10.90
CA LEU A 564 -16.84 -10.56 11.59
C LEU A 564 -17.14 -10.65 13.09
N GLU A 565 -17.45 -9.51 13.72
CA GLU A 565 -17.79 -9.46 15.13
C GLU A 565 -19.05 -10.27 15.47
N ASN A 566 -20.08 -10.22 14.61
CA ASN A 566 -21.31 -10.98 14.78
C ASN A 566 -21.09 -12.50 14.66
N ARG A 567 -20.32 -12.94 13.66
CA ARG A 567 -19.99 -14.37 13.49
C ARG A 567 -19.22 -14.90 14.68
N VAL A 568 -18.18 -14.18 15.10
CA VAL A 568 -17.41 -14.50 16.30
C VAL A 568 -18.35 -14.58 17.50
N ASN A 569 -19.10 -13.52 17.79
CA ASN A 569 -19.98 -13.47 18.97
C ASN A 569 -21.13 -14.48 18.95
N GLY A 570 -21.51 -15.01 17.78
CA GLY A 570 -22.50 -16.07 17.64
C GLY A 570 -21.98 -17.45 18.03
N MET A 571 -20.66 -17.64 18.09
CA MET A 571 -20.03 -18.94 18.41
C MET A 571 -19.86 -19.17 19.91
N PHE A 572 -19.84 -18.11 20.72
CA PHE A 572 -19.61 -18.18 22.17
C PHE A 572 -20.90 -17.96 22.96
N LYS A 573 -21.10 -18.76 24.00
CA LYS A 573 -22.31 -18.73 24.82
C LYS A 573 -22.33 -17.54 25.78
N PHE A 574 -21.17 -17.22 26.36
CA PHE A 574 -21.00 -16.20 27.39
C PHE A 574 -20.06 -15.09 26.94
N ALA A 575 -18.91 -15.42 26.36
CA ALA A 575 -17.92 -14.45 25.91
C ALA A 575 -18.49 -13.59 24.77
N LYS A 576 -18.18 -12.29 24.81
CA LYS A 576 -18.40 -11.37 23.71
C LYS A 576 -17.12 -10.61 23.42
N PHE A 577 -16.84 -10.38 22.15
CA PHE A 577 -15.63 -9.76 21.65
C PHE A 577 -15.99 -8.47 20.94
N LYS A 578 -15.30 -7.40 21.30
CA LYS A 578 -15.23 -6.17 20.52
C LYS A 578 -14.00 -6.26 19.65
N LEU A 579 -14.19 -6.36 18.35
CA LEU A 579 -13.11 -6.49 17.37
C LEU A 579 -12.77 -5.14 16.73
N PHE A 580 -13.58 -4.11 16.96
CA PHE A 580 -13.32 -2.78 16.43
C PHE A 580 -13.57 -1.74 17.51
N LYS A 581 -12.71 -0.73 17.56
CA LYS A 581 -12.88 0.41 18.45
C LYS A 581 -13.20 1.65 17.62
N PRO A 582 -14.31 2.36 17.93
CA PRO A 582 -14.60 3.62 17.29
C PRO A 582 -13.56 4.66 17.69
N LEU A 583 -13.07 5.40 16.71
CA LEU A 583 -12.20 6.55 16.86
C LEU A 583 -13.05 7.82 16.99
N ILE A 584 -12.49 8.85 17.64
CA ILE A 584 -13.20 10.14 17.88
C ILE A 584 -13.61 10.81 16.57
N ASN A 585 -12.86 10.57 15.49
CA ASN A 585 -13.15 11.08 14.15
C ASN A 585 -14.21 10.27 13.37
N GLY A 586 -14.85 9.27 13.99
CA GLY A 586 -15.85 8.42 13.36
C GLY A 586 -15.28 7.23 12.56
N GLY A 587 -13.95 7.08 12.48
CA GLY A 587 -13.32 5.88 11.93
C GLY A 587 -13.32 4.70 12.91
N GLU A 588 -12.86 3.53 12.48
CA GLU A 588 -12.70 2.35 13.33
C GLU A 588 -11.26 1.84 13.28
N GLU A 589 -10.72 1.45 14.42
CA GLU A 589 -9.42 0.76 14.50
C GLU A 589 -9.63 -0.72 14.89
N PRO A 590 -8.91 -1.67 14.26
CA PRO A 590 -8.93 -3.06 14.69
C PRO A 590 -8.49 -3.20 16.14
N THR A 591 -9.21 -3.99 16.91
CA THR A 591 -8.88 -4.35 18.28
C THR A 591 -9.32 -5.79 18.58
N CYS A 592 -9.12 -6.24 19.82
CA CYS A 592 -9.76 -7.42 20.37
C CYS A 592 -9.90 -7.21 21.88
N GLN A 593 -11.13 -6.98 22.34
CA GLN A 593 -11.47 -6.89 23.75
C GLN A 593 -12.55 -7.89 24.08
N THR A 594 -12.19 -8.90 24.88
CA THR A 594 -13.15 -9.84 25.47
C THR A 594 -13.94 -9.15 26.57
N THR A 595 -15.23 -9.41 26.61
CA THR A 595 -16.20 -8.86 27.55
C THR A 595 -17.21 -9.93 27.98
N TYR A 596 -17.79 -9.76 29.14
CA TYR A 596 -18.93 -10.55 29.62
C TYR A 596 -19.94 -9.62 30.27
N ASN A 597 -21.20 -9.68 29.83
CA ASN A 597 -22.26 -8.75 30.24
C ASN A 597 -21.83 -7.27 30.16
N GLY A 598 -21.05 -6.92 29.11
CA GLY A 598 -20.55 -5.57 28.87
C GLY A 598 -19.30 -5.17 29.67
N VAL A 599 -18.85 -6.00 30.63
CA VAL A 599 -17.66 -5.73 31.44
C VAL A 599 -16.42 -6.31 30.76
N PRO A 600 -15.34 -5.53 30.54
CA PRO A 600 -14.08 -6.04 29.99
C PRO A 600 -13.46 -7.16 30.82
N PHE A 601 -12.82 -8.13 30.17
CA PHE A 601 -12.23 -9.29 30.84
C PHE A 601 -11.23 -8.92 31.94
N SER A 602 -10.46 -7.84 31.76
CA SER A 602 -9.53 -7.32 32.78
C SER A 602 -10.23 -7.02 34.11
N ASP A 603 -11.46 -6.51 34.02
CA ASP A 603 -12.24 -5.95 35.12
C ASP A 603 -13.21 -6.97 35.72
N LEU A 604 -13.29 -8.17 35.13
CA LEU A 604 -14.07 -9.28 35.67
C LEU A 604 -13.44 -9.82 36.98
N ASN A 605 -14.31 -10.25 37.89
CA ASN A 605 -13.91 -11.04 39.04
C ASN A 605 -13.40 -12.44 38.61
N THR A 606 -12.76 -13.17 39.53
CA THR A 606 -12.16 -14.49 39.24
C THR A 606 -13.18 -15.47 38.67
N ALA A 607 -14.39 -15.52 39.23
CA ALA A 607 -15.45 -16.40 38.73
C ALA A 607 -15.87 -16.06 37.29
N GLY A 608 -16.02 -14.77 36.96
CA GLY A 608 -16.34 -14.31 35.60
C GLY A 608 -15.22 -14.61 34.60
N LYS A 609 -13.95 -14.43 35.00
CA LYS A 609 -12.79 -14.75 34.16
C LYS A 609 -12.77 -16.24 33.79
N ILE A 610 -13.05 -17.12 34.74
CA ILE A 610 -13.04 -18.56 34.52
C ILE A 610 -14.25 -19.02 33.72
N LEU A 611 -15.44 -18.46 33.98
CA LEU A 611 -16.64 -18.70 33.17
C LEU A 611 -16.39 -18.40 31.68
N VAL A 612 -15.87 -17.20 31.40
CA VAL A 612 -15.51 -16.78 30.04
C VAL A 612 -14.40 -17.65 29.46
N GLY A 613 -13.39 -17.98 30.25
CA GLY A 613 -12.29 -18.83 29.84
C GLY A 613 -12.73 -20.23 29.41
N ILE A 614 -13.65 -20.86 30.16
CA ILE A 614 -14.16 -22.21 29.83
C ILE A 614 -15.07 -22.16 28.59
N ASP A 615 -15.84 -21.10 28.39
CA ASP A 615 -16.62 -20.88 27.17
C ASP A 615 -15.73 -20.79 25.93
N ILE A 616 -14.63 -20.03 26.06
CA ILE A 616 -13.61 -19.91 25.02
C ILE A 616 -12.97 -21.27 24.73
N ILE A 617 -12.52 -21.97 25.76
CA ILE A 617 -11.95 -23.32 25.62
C ILE A 617 -12.92 -24.24 24.89
N SER A 618 -14.19 -24.28 25.32
CA SER A 618 -15.19 -25.18 24.75
C SER A 618 -15.41 -24.90 23.25
N THR A 619 -15.45 -23.62 22.88
CA THR A 619 -15.60 -23.17 21.49
C THR A 619 -14.38 -23.51 20.66
N LEU A 620 -13.17 -23.25 21.17
CA LEU A 620 -11.92 -23.54 20.47
C LEU A 620 -11.66 -25.05 20.37
N SER A 621 -11.99 -25.83 21.39
CA SER A 621 -11.94 -27.30 21.36
C SER A 621 -12.83 -27.87 20.26
N ALA A 622 -14.04 -27.32 20.09
CA ALA A 622 -14.93 -27.72 19.00
C ALA A 622 -14.34 -27.37 17.63
N HIS A 623 -13.71 -26.20 17.49
CA HIS A 623 -13.07 -25.77 16.24
C HIS A 623 -11.85 -26.62 15.86
N TYR A 624 -10.93 -26.86 16.81
CA TYR A 624 -9.73 -27.66 16.57
C TYR A 624 -10.01 -29.17 16.54
N GLY A 625 -11.21 -29.61 16.95
CA GLY A 625 -11.56 -31.02 17.04
C GLY A 625 -10.81 -31.78 18.15
N VAL A 626 -10.28 -31.05 19.13
CA VAL A 626 -9.52 -31.61 20.26
C VAL A 626 -10.11 -31.16 21.59
N ILE A 627 -10.44 -32.12 22.44
CA ILE A 627 -10.82 -31.90 23.84
C ILE A 627 -9.64 -32.33 24.71
N ALA A 628 -9.22 -31.47 25.63
CA ALA A 628 -8.09 -31.71 26.51
C ALA A 628 -8.41 -31.29 27.95
N PRO A 629 -7.63 -31.75 28.96
CA PRO A 629 -7.92 -31.49 30.36
C PRO A 629 -7.74 -30.02 30.73
N ILE A 630 -8.73 -29.44 31.40
CA ILE A 630 -8.73 -28.06 31.87
C ILE A 630 -8.17 -28.03 33.29
N TRP A 631 -7.15 -27.20 33.49
CA TRP A 631 -6.55 -26.95 34.79
C TRP A 631 -7.12 -25.67 35.40
N LEU A 632 -7.76 -25.79 36.57
CA LEU A 632 -8.33 -24.68 37.31
C LEU A 632 -7.53 -24.44 38.59
N ASP A 633 -6.61 -23.48 38.54
CA ASP A 633 -5.89 -23.00 39.73
C ASP A 633 -6.72 -21.97 40.52
N ASN A 634 -6.52 -21.91 41.84
CA ASN A 634 -7.33 -21.12 42.78
C ASN A 634 -8.83 -21.41 42.67
N ARG A 635 -9.20 -22.69 42.52
CA ARG A 635 -10.58 -23.13 42.30
C ARG A 635 -11.52 -22.73 43.45
N GLU A 636 -11.02 -22.55 44.67
CA GLU A 636 -11.78 -22.06 45.83
C GLU A 636 -12.39 -20.67 45.63
N SER A 637 -11.85 -19.88 44.70
CA SER A 637 -12.33 -18.52 44.40
C SER A 637 -13.60 -18.50 43.52
N ILE A 638 -14.19 -19.67 43.25
CA ILE A 638 -15.27 -19.87 42.28
C ILE A 638 -16.32 -20.79 42.92
N THR A 639 -17.61 -20.45 42.79
CA THR A 639 -18.69 -21.28 43.34
C THR A 639 -19.25 -22.27 42.31
N VAL A 640 -19.37 -21.86 41.05
CA VAL A 640 -19.98 -22.66 39.97
C VAL A 640 -19.04 -22.72 38.77
N ILE A 641 -18.82 -23.93 38.24
CA ILE A 641 -18.12 -24.14 36.96
C ILE A 641 -19.20 -24.35 35.90
N PRO A 642 -19.14 -23.66 34.75
CA PRO A 642 -19.98 -24.02 33.61
C PRO A 642 -19.71 -25.45 33.14
N ASP A 643 -20.75 -26.13 32.63
CA ASP A 643 -20.62 -27.47 32.06
C ASP A 643 -19.61 -27.48 30.90
N THR A 644 -18.73 -28.48 30.91
CA THR A 644 -17.69 -28.68 29.88
C THR A 644 -17.54 -30.16 29.56
N ALA A 645 -17.20 -30.46 28.31
CA ALA A 645 -16.87 -31.82 27.86
C ALA A 645 -15.43 -32.23 28.21
N SER A 646 -14.60 -31.28 28.61
CA SER A 646 -13.23 -31.54 29.04
C SER A 646 -13.17 -32.14 30.44
N GLN A 647 -12.15 -32.99 30.68
CA GLN A 647 -11.74 -33.34 32.03
C GLN A 647 -11.39 -32.08 32.83
N VAL A 648 -11.83 -32.00 34.08
CA VAL A 648 -11.61 -30.84 34.95
C VAL A 648 -10.71 -31.21 36.12
N ILE A 649 -9.59 -30.51 36.25
CA ILE A 649 -8.63 -30.68 37.33
C ILE A 649 -8.64 -29.43 38.19
N ASN A 650 -9.19 -29.57 39.39
CA ASN A 650 -9.40 -28.49 40.35
C ASN A 650 -8.25 -28.44 41.36
N LEU A 651 -7.51 -27.33 41.40
CA LEU A 651 -6.53 -27.07 42.44
C LEU A 651 -7.15 -26.14 43.49
N ILE A 652 -7.41 -26.68 44.69
CA ILE A 652 -8.22 -26.02 45.73
C ILE A 652 -7.34 -25.73 46.95
N VAL A 653 -7.33 -24.48 47.39
CA VAL A 653 -6.71 -24.10 48.67
C VAL A 653 -7.54 -24.63 49.83
N SER A 654 -6.91 -25.41 50.71
CA SER A 654 -7.50 -25.91 51.95
C SER A 654 -6.49 -25.77 53.09
N SER A 655 -6.81 -24.96 54.10
CA SER A 655 -5.92 -24.73 55.24
C SER A 655 -5.73 -25.96 56.12
N GLY A 656 -6.68 -26.90 56.11
CA GLY A 656 -6.57 -28.15 56.86
C GLY A 656 -5.71 -29.24 56.20
N ASP A 657 -5.36 -29.06 54.91
CA ASP A 657 -4.59 -30.02 54.13
C ASP A 657 -3.13 -29.55 54.00
N GLU A 658 -2.28 -29.83 55.00
CA GLU A 658 -0.85 -29.51 54.97
C GLU A 658 -0.09 -30.25 53.85
N LYS A 659 -0.62 -31.40 53.41
CA LYS A 659 -0.16 -32.20 52.28
C LYS A 659 -1.25 -32.29 51.22
N LEU A 660 -0.84 -32.56 49.98
CA LEU A 660 -1.78 -32.75 48.87
C LEU A 660 -2.74 -33.93 49.15
N ARG A 661 -4.03 -33.67 49.00
CA ARG A 661 -5.10 -34.67 49.07
C ARG A 661 -5.91 -34.66 47.78
N VAL A 662 -6.04 -35.82 47.14
CA VAL A 662 -6.81 -36.01 45.91
C VAL A 662 -8.18 -36.59 46.28
N ALA A 663 -9.26 -36.05 45.71
CA ALA A 663 -10.64 -36.53 45.94
C ALA A 663 -11.51 -36.41 44.68
#